data_AF-A0A7S4B5C4-F1
#
_entry.id   AF-A0A7S4B5C4-F1
#
_cell.length_a   1.000
_cell.length_b   1.000
_cell.length_c   1.000
_cell.angle_alpha   90.00
_cell.angle_beta   90.00
_cell.angle_gamma   90.00
#
_symmetry.space_group_name_H-M   'P 1'
#
loop_
_entity.id
_entity.type
_entity.pdbx_description
1 polymer ?
#
loop_
_entity_poly.entity_id
_entity_poly.type
_entity_poly.pdbx_seq_one_letter_code
_entity_poly.pdbx_strand_id
1 'polypeptide(L)'
;RLDWEFGPVEEKYALLARYAVKMPKEETDLVTDLTYSWKKLKKLADEVTEKLRGMQSGFRRGLIRNVRTFAVDVVAFRNDFEANGPGVPGLPPMDACERLRKFQRLYEERERKYEGYNAGEHLFGLPITSYPELEKTRNELALLDKLYGLYTTVLNTVAEYNDLTWYDVQQDATMEMMNKKMEEFQNACKKMPKDLRSWDAFIELKKTVDDFLDSLPLVQQLAHPALRPRHWQQLMELTGKTLNVGSDAFKLSTLLEAGILSSREEVEDIASSAVKEQAIEVKLAELSQDWAIKQLTFGQFKNRGPIVLNGGATAELMEALEETQMALGSMMASRFITPFKEEVSEWITKLSTVSEILEMWLQVQSMWQYLEAVFTSGDIAKQLPQESKRFQGIDKNWCKILTKANDSPTVITYIYGNDSLKQLLPYMLEQLELCQKALSGYLDQKRAAFPRFFFVADATLLEVLSQGSNPQAIQPHLQSVFDSLVQVTFDKKDKNLITMFESSEGQTCKMRTPVKAEGNIEEWLDRLLKEMQATVNSIVAMSALDCDAMPLPEFTHKYQAQVSLIGIQFKWTLDSEDALYNAKTEKGIMNTTNKKHMARLNDLVVMNMQSDQELRQHGKWTRRKLETMITVDVHQRDVFDEVVKKRIRDPEDFEWQKQARFYWRHDLDYAQISVADVDFKYTSEYLGVKERLCITPLTDRCYITLSQALGMFLGGAPAGPAGTGK
;
A
#
# COMPACT_ATOMS: atom_id res chain seq x y z
N ARG A 1 -50.36 -41.68 96.77
CA ARG A 1 -50.90 -42.83 96.00
C ARG A 1 -50.51 -44.16 96.64
N LEU A 2 -49.22 -44.43 96.88
CA LEU A 2 -48.74 -45.63 97.60
C LEU A 2 -49.35 -45.85 99.00
N ASP A 3 -49.65 -44.78 99.76
CA ASP A 3 -50.26 -44.88 101.09
C ASP A 3 -51.56 -45.68 101.17
N TRP A 4 -52.34 -45.66 100.09
CA TRP A 4 -53.67 -46.26 100.05
C TRP A 4 -53.61 -47.77 99.76
N GLU A 5 -52.42 -48.29 99.44
CA GLU A 5 -52.22 -49.71 99.08
C GLU A 5 -51.83 -50.57 100.29
N PHE A 6 -51.34 -49.97 101.38
CA PHE A 6 -50.92 -50.71 102.58
C PHE A 6 -52.10 -51.21 103.45
N GLY A 7 -53.16 -50.39 103.59
CA GLY A 7 -54.34 -50.75 104.39
C GLY A 7 -55.05 -52.04 103.94
N PRO A 8 -55.32 -52.23 102.63
CA PRO A 8 -55.89 -53.48 102.11
C PRO A 8 -55.03 -54.72 102.36
N VAL A 9 -53.70 -54.57 102.51
CA VAL A 9 -52.78 -55.69 102.81
C VAL A 9 -52.90 -56.08 104.28
N GLU A 10 -52.92 -55.12 105.20
CA GLU A 10 -53.13 -55.39 106.64
C GLU A 10 -54.51 -56.02 106.90
N GLU A 11 -55.57 -55.54 106.25
CA GLU A 11 -56.92 -56.09 106.40
C GLU A 11 -57.02 -57.54 105.90
N LYS A 12 -56.36 -57.87 104.78
CA LYS A 12 -56.31 -59.24 104.25
C LYS A 12 -55.59 -60.19 105.22
N TYR A 13 -54.47 -59.77 105.79
CA TYR A 13 -53.74 -60.59 106.77
C TYR A 13 -54.44 -60.67 108.13
N ALA A 14 -55.17 -59.63 108.56
CA ALA A 14 -56.04 -59.67 109.74
C ALA A 14 -57.23 -60.64 109.54
N LEU A 15 -57.78 -60.70 108.32
CA LEU A 15 -58.81 -61.68 107.95
C LEU A 15 -58.25 -63.11 108.03
N LEU A 16 -57.07 -63.35 107.44
CA LEU A 16 -56.39 -64.65 107.49
C LEU A 16 -56.11 -65.12 108.93
N ALA A 17 -55.72 -64.20 109.83
CA ALA A 17 -55.54 -64.49 111.25
C ALA A 17 -56.88 -64.82 111.96
N ARG A 18 -57.98 -64.13 111.63
CA ARG A 18 -59.30 -64.38 112.21
C ARG A 18 -59.88 -65.74 111.85
N TYR A 19 -59.58 -66.24 110.65
CA TYR A 19 -59.98 -67.58 110.19
C TYR A 19 -58.97 -68.69 110.54
N ALA A 20 -57.99 -68.41 111.42
CA ALA A 20 -57.00 -69.37 111.93
C ALA A 20 -56.17 -70.09 110.86
N VAL A 21 -55.94 -69.44 109.71
CA VAL A 21 -55.08 -69.96 108.66
C VAL A 21 -53.62 -69.90 109.12
N LYS A 22 -52.90 -71.02 109.10
CA LYS A 22 -51.49 -71.08 109.48
C LYS A 22 -50.64 -70.32 108.46
N MET A 23 -50.19 -69.13 108.84
CA MET A 23 -49.26 -68.33 108.06
C MET A 23 -47.82 -68.51 108.58
N PRO A 24 -46.80 -68.41 107.72
CA PRO A 24 -45.41 -68.33 108.16
C PRO A 24 -45.22 -67.13 109.07
N LYS A 25 -44.52 -67.33 110.19
CA LYS A 25 -44.27 -66.27 111.18
C LYS A 25 -43.51 -65.08 110.58
N GLU A 26 -42.59 -65.38 109.66
CA GLU A 26 -41.81 -64.39 108.91
C GLU A 26 -42.69 -63.44 108.07
N GLU A 27 -43.74 -63.94 107.42
CA GLU A 27 -44.66 -63.08 106.65
C GLU A 27 -45.55 -62.22 107.55
N THR A 28 -45.94 -62.75 108.70
CA THR A 28 -46.80 -62.02 109.65
C THR A 28 -46.02 -60.89 110.34
N ASP A 29 -44.75 -61.14 110.66
CA ASP A 29 -43.82 -60.15 111.18
C ASP A 29 -43.54 -59.05 110.13
N LEU A 30 -43.41 -59.40 108.85
CA LEU A 30 -43.23 -58.42 107.76
C LEU A 30 -44.44 -57.51 107.56
N VAL A 31 -45.67 -58.05 107.59
CA VAL A 31 -46.89 -57.25 107.42
C VAL A 31 -47.13 -56.33 108.62
N THR A 32 -46.85 -56.80 109.83
CA THR A 32 -46.94 -55.96 111.04
C THR A 32 -45.90 -54.84 111.07
N ASP A 33 -44.71 -55.08 110.51
CA ASP A 33 -43.63 -54.08 110.43
C ASP A 33 -43.72 -53.17 109.17
N LEU A 34 -44.62 -53.48 108.23
CA LEU A 34 -44.78 -52.76 106.95
C LEU A 34 -45.19 -51.30 107.15
N THR A 35 -46.25 -51.06 107.93
CA THR A 35 -46.74 -49.71 108.23
C THR A 35 -45.75 -48.92 109.06
N TYR A 36 -45.00 -49.60 109.94
CA TYR A 36 -43.93 -48.98 110.71
C TYR A 36 -42.76 -48.56 109.81
N SER A 37 -42.29 -49.45 108.93
CA SER A 37 -41.22 -49.20 107.96
C SER A 37 -41.59 -48.11 106.95
N TRP A 38 -42.84 -48.08 106.48
CA TRP A 38 -43.32 -47.03 105.59
C TRP A 38 -43.43 -45.67 106.29
N LYS A 39 -43.94 -45.63 107.53
CA LYS A 39 -43.92 -44.40 108.34
C LYS A 39 -42.49 -43.93 108.60
N LYS A 40 -41.54 -44.84 108.85
CA LYS A 40 -40.12 -44.52 109.02
C LYS A 40 -39.51 -43.98 107.73
N LEU A 41 -39.83 -44.55 106.57
CA LEU A 41 -39.38 -44.06 105.26
C LEU A 41 -39.96 -42.68 104.94
N LYS A 42 -41.25 -42.46 105.19
CA LYS A 42 -41.88 -41.15 105.04
C LYS A 42 -41.25 -40.11 105.94
N LYS A 43 -41.04 -40.45 107.20
CA LYS A 43 -40.36 -39.57 108.14
C LYS A 43 -38.93 -39.26 107.66
N LEU A 44 -38.19 -40.25 107.15
CA LEU A 44 -36.88 -40.03 106.56
C LEU A 44 -36.94 -39.15 105.30
N ALA A 45 -37.93 -39.36 104.44
CA ALA A 45 -38.14 -38.55 103.25
C ALA A 45 -38.49 -37.10 103.61
N ASP A 46 -39.34 -36.89 104.62
CA ASP A 46 -39.67 -35.58 105.16
C ASP A 46 -38.43 -34.93 105.81
N GLU A 47 -37.65 -35.67 106.59
CA GLU A 47 -36.39 -35.22 107.19
C GLU A 47 -35.34 -34.83 106.14
N VAL A 48 -35.22 -35.62 105.06
CA VAL A 48 -34.32 -35.32 103.93
C VAL A 48 -34.85 -34.13 103.12
N THR A 49 -36.17 -34.00 102.96
CA THR A 49 -36.81 -32.86 102.28
C THR A 49 -36.65 -31.57 103.09
N GLU A 50 -36.75 -31.63 104.42
CA GLU A 50 -36.43 -30.56 105.36
C GLU A 50 -34.95 -30.16 105.27
N LYS A 51 -34.04 -31.15 105.30
CA LYS A 51 -32.60 -30.89 105.08
C LYS A 51 -32.33 -30.23 103.72
N LEU A 52 -32.98 -30.70 102.67
CA LEU A 52 -32.87 -30.12 101.32
C LEU A 52 -33.42 -28.70 101.29
N ARG A 53 -34.58 -28.41 101.89
CA ARG A 53 -35.12 -27.04 102.01
C ARG A 53 -34.16 -26.12 102.77
N GLY A 54 -33.56 -26.61 103.86
CA GLY A 54 -32.54 -25.90 104.63
C GLY A 54 -31.33 -25.51 103.75
N MET A 55 -30.80 -26.48 102.99
CA MET A 55 -29.68 -26.27 102.07
C MET A 55 -30.05 -25.40 100.85
N GLN A 56 -31.26 -25.55 100.31
CA GLN A 56 -31.76 -24.81 99.15
C GLN A 56 -31.76 -23.30 99.41
N SER A 57 -32.09 -22.88 100.64
CA SER A 57 -32.02 -21.48 101.06
C SER A 57 -30.59 -20.91 101.04
N GLY A 58 -29.59 -21.75 101.34
CA GLY A 58 -28.17 -21.41 101.30
C GLY A 58 -27.66 -21.27 99.88
N PHE A 59 -27.92 -22.27 99.03
CA PHE A 59 -27.52 -22.24 97.62
C PHE A 59 -28.21 -21.11 96.83
N ARG A 60 -29.51 -20.86 97.06
CA ARG A 60 -30.23 -19.75 96.44
C ARG A 60 -29.68 -18.39 96.84
N ARG A 61 -29.35 -18.18 98.12
CA ARG A 61 -28.70 -16.94 98.59
C ARG A 61 -27.29 -16.78 98.00
N GLY A 62 -26.53 -17.87 97.92
CA GLY A 62 -25.22 -17.89 97.28
C GLY A 62 -25.29 -17.50 95.80
N LEU A 63 -26.24 -18.07 95.05
CA LEU A 63 -26.45 -17.75 93.64
C LEU A 63 -26.82 -16.28 93.44
N ILE A 64 -27.78 -15.74 94.20
CA ILE A 64 -28.18 -14.32 94.09
C ILE A 64 -27.01 -13.38 94.40
N ARG A 65 -26.18 -13.72 95.40
CA ARG A 65 -24.97 -12.95 95.72
C ARG A 65 -23.95 -13.01 94.58
N ASN A 66 -23.72 -14.19 93.99
CA ASN A 66 -22.77 -14.37 92.91
C ASN A 66 -23.23 -13.65 91.64
N VAL A 67 -24.52 -13.71 91.29
CA VAL A 67 -25.13 -12.98 90.17
C VAL A 67 -24.93 -11.46 90.34
N ARG A 68 -25.20 -10.92 91.54
CA ARG A 68 -24.94 -9.48 91.81
C ARG A 68 -23.47 -9.10 91.70
N THR A 69 -22.57 -9.97 92.16
CA THR A 69 -21.12 -9.74 92.07
C THR A 69 -20.65 -9.80 90.62
N PHE A 70 -21.21 -10.73 89.84
CA PHE A 70 -20.95 -10.88 88.42
C PHE A 70 -21.43 -9.68 87.60
N ALA A 71 -22.59 -9.09 87.95
CA ALA A 71 -23.05 -7.85 87.33
C ALA A 71 -22.03 -6.70 87.47
N VAL A 72 -21.40 -6.58 88.64
CA VAL A 72 -20.33 -5.60 88.87
C VAL A 72 -19.07 -5.95 88.08
N ASP A 73 -18.69 -7.23 88.01
CA ASP A 73 -17.54 -7.70 87.22
C ASP A 73 -17.73 -7.47 85.70
N VAL A 74 -18.96 -7.62 85.17
CA VAL A 74 -19.27 -7.33 83.76
C VAL A 74 -19.06 -5.85 83.45
N VAL A 75 -19.53 -4.95 84.31
CA VAL A 75 -19.33 -3.50 84.14
C VAL A 75 -17.85 -3.13 84.27
N ALA A 76 -17.14 -3.72 85.23
CA ALA A 76 -15.70 -3.51 85.39
C ALA A 76 -14.91 -4.00 84.17
N PHE A 77 -15.27 -5.18 83.62
CA PHE A 77 -14.69 -5.73 82.41
C PHE A 77 -14.95 -4.84 81.19
N ARG A 78 -16.16 -4.28 81.07
CA ARG A 78 -16.47 -3.34 79.99
C ARG A 78 -15.61 -2.09 80.06
N ASN A 79 -15.48 -1.49 81.24
CA ASN A 79 -14.64 -0.31 81.44
C ASN A 79 -13.16 -0.61 81.14
N ASP A 80 -12.66 -1.80 81.52
CA ASP A 80 -11.31 -2.22 81.18
C ASP A 80 -11.13 -2.47 79.67
N PHE A 81 -12.14 -3.04 79.00
CA PHE A 81 -12.16 -3.21 77.55
C PHE A 81 -12.13 -1.87 76.80
N GLU A 82 -12.88 -0.86 77.26
CA GLU A 82 -12.87 0.47 76.64
C GLU A 82 -11.56 1.23 76.90
N ALA A 83 -10.96 1.08 78.09
CA ALA A 83 -9.72 1.78 78.46
C ALA A 83 -8.44 1.11 77.93
N ASN A 84 -8.41 -0.23 77.88
CA ASN A 84 -7.20 -1.02 77.60
C ASN A 84 -7.36 -2.01 76.44
N GLY A 85 -8.53 -2.06 75.80
CA GLY A 85 -8.82 -2.98 74.71
C GLY A 85 -8.06 -2.70 73.41
N PRO A 86 -8.30 -3.53 72.39
CA PRO A 86 -7.64 -3.45 71.08
C PRO A 86 -8.11 -2.26 70.20
N GLY A 87 -9.10 -1.49 70.66
CA GLY A 87 -9.63 -0.31 69.95
C GLY A 87 -9.17 1.04 70.50
N VAL A 88 -8.18 1.04 71.40
CA VAL A 88 -7.61 2.29 71.92
C VAL A 88 -6.84 3.01 70.79
N PRO A 89 -7.07 4.31 70.58
CA PRO A 89 -6.42 5.06 69.51
C PRO A 89 -4.88 5.05 69.61
N GLY A 90 -4.20 4.92 68.47
CA GLY A 90 -2.72 5.01 68.39
C GLY A 90 -1.96 3.74 68.76
N LEU A 91 -2.64 2.58 68.85
CA LEU A 91 -1.99 1.29 69.07
C LEU A 91 -1.41 0.71 67.78
N PRO A 92 -0.16 0.21 67.80
CA PRO A 92 0.36 -0.62 66.72
C PRO A 92 -0.54 -1.84 66.48
N PRO A 93 -0.81 -2.21 65.23
CA PRO A 93 -1.72 -3.32 64.91
C PRO A 93 -1.33 -4.66 65.53
N MET A 94 -0.04 -4.94 65.68
CA MET A 94 0.45 -6.17 66.32
C MET A 94 0.14 -6.20 67.82
N ASP A 95 0.29 -5.06 68.51
CA ASP A 95 -0.06 -4.91 69.92
C ASP A 95 -1.59 -4.99 70.11
N ALA A 96 -2.35 -4.47 69.15
CA ALA A 96 -3.81 -4.58 69.14
C ALA A 96 -4.28 -6.04 68.96
N CYS A 97 -3.61 -6.84 68.12
CA CYS A 97 -3.84 -8.29 68.02
C CYS A 97 -3.60 -9.02 69.35
N GLU A 98 -2.52 -8.69 70.07
CA GLU A 98 -2.23 -9.29 71.38
C GLU A 98 -3.27 -8.90 72.44
N ARG A 99 -3.66 -7.62 72.48
CA ARG A 99 -4.73 -7.15 73.36
C ARG A 99 -6.06 -7.81 73.03
N LEU A 100 -6.38 -7.98 71.74
CA LEU A 100 -7.59 -8.68 71.31
C LEU A 100 -7.63 -10.11 71.86
N ARG A 101 -6.54 -10.88 71.71
CA ARG A 101 -6.43 -12.24 72.25
C ARG A 101 -6.58 -12.28 73.77
N LYS A 102 -6.00 -11.30 74.48
CA LYS A 102 -6.15 -11.18 75.94
C LYS A 102 -7.62 -10.96 76.33
N PHE A 103 -8.30 -10.01 75.70
CA PHE A 103 -9.69 -9.70 76.01
C PHE A 103 -10.68 -10.78 75.54
N GLN A 104 -10.36 -11.54 74.48
CA GLN A 104 -11.11 -12.74 74.09
C GLN A 104 -11.08 -13.80 75.20
N ARG A 105 -9.90 -14.11 75.77
CA ARG A 105 -9.78 -15.06 76.90
C ARG A 105 -10.55 -14.58 78.13
N LEU A 106 -10.40 -13.29 78.47
CA LEU A 106 -11.12 -12.69 79.60
C LEU A 106 -12.64 -12.68 79.41
N TYR A 107 -13.10 -12.57 78.16
CA TYR A 107 -14.51 -12.70 77.78
C TYR A 107 -14.98 -14.15 77.93
N GLU A 108 -14.25 -15.13 77.39
CA GLU A 108 -14.62 -16.57 77.48
C GLU A 108 -14.78 -17.04 78.94
N GLU A 109 -13.91 -16.59 79.84
CA GLU A 109 -14.03 -16.89 81.28
C GLU A 109 -15.34 -16.38 81.88
N ARG A 110 -15.81 -15.22 81.42
CA ARG A 110 -17.05 -14.58 81.87
C ARG A 110 -18.27 -15.16 81.17
N GLU A 111 -18.16 -15.55 79.91
CA GLU A 111 -19.20 -16.26 79.16
C GLU A 111 -19.52 -17.61 79.83
N ARG A 112 -18.50 -18.38 80.24
CA ARG A 112 -18.70 -19.63 81.01
C ARG A 112 -19.41 -19.38 82.35
N LYS A 113 -19.07 -18.30 83.05
CA LYS A 113 -19.76 -17.91 84.30
C LYS A 113 -21.20 -17.51 84.04
N TYR A 114 -21.44 -16.74 82.98
CA TYR A 114 -22.78 -16.35 82.55
C TYR A 114 -23.64 -17.57 82.24
N GLU A 115 -23.15 -18.53 81.47
CA GLU A 115 -23.84 -19.80 81.18
C GLU A 115 -24.15 -20.58 82.46
N GLY A 116 -23.18 -20.69 83.37
CA GLY A 116 -23.35 -21.37 84.66
C GLY A 116 -24.37 -20.69 85.58
N TYR A 117 -24.39 -19.37 85.63
CA TYR A 117 -25.37 -18.61 86.41
C TYR A 117 -26.76 -18.64 85.78
N ASN A 118 -26.86 -18.55 84.46
CA ASN A 118 -28.12 -18.65 83.74
C ASN A 118 -28.77 -20.04 83.98
N ALA A 119 -27.98 -21.12 83.87
CA ALA A 119 -28.44 -22.48 84.21
C ALA A 119 -28.89 -22.59 85.69
N GLY A 120 -28.17 -21.92 86.61
CA GLY A 120 -28.53 -21.85 88.02
C GLY A 120 -29.82 -21.07 88.29
N GLU A 121 -29.99 -19.90 87.67
CA GLU A 121 -31.19 -19.06 87.78
C GLU A 121 -32.41 -19.82 87.27
N HIS A 122 -32.29 -20.51 86.14
CA HIS A 122 -33.31 -21.38 85.58
C HIS A 122 -33.67 -22.55 86.54
N LEU A 123 -32.68 -23.21 87.14
CA LEU A 123 -32.89 -24.33 88.08
C LEU A 123 -33.70 -23.94 89.33
N PHE A 124 -33.54 -22.69 89.81
CA PHE A 124 -34.28 -22.17 90.95
C PHE A 124 -35.55 -21.38 90.59
N GLY A 125 -35.92 -21.32 89.31
CA GLY A 125 -37.08 -20.57 88.82
C GLY A 125 -36.96 -19.06 89.03
N LEU A 126 -35.75 -18.52 89.00
CA LEU A 126 -35.46 -17.08 89.09
C LEU A 126 -35.55 -16.44 87.68
N PRO A 127 -35.88 -15.14 87.58
CA PRO A 127 -35.79 -14.42 86.31
C PRO A 127 -34.33 -14.37 85.85
N ILE A 128 -34.09 -14.72 84.59
CA ILE A 128 -32.75 -14.73 83.99
C ILE A 128 -32.25 -13.29 83.89
N THR A 129 -31.07 -13.03 84.44
CA THR A 129 -30.45 -11.71 84.40
C THR A 129 -29.75 -11.49 83.06
N SER A 130 -30.16 -10.46 82.30
CA SER A 130 -29.51 -10.06 81.04
C SER A 130 -28.35 -9.07 81.29
N TYR A 131 -27.28 -9.19 80.51
CA TYR A 131 -26.08 -8.35 80.60
C TYR A 131 -25.77 -7.68 79.23
N PRO A 132 -26.42 -6.55 78.90
CA PRO A 132 -26.23 -5.87 77.61
C PRO A 132 -24.78 -5.49 77.31
N GLU A 133 -24.01 -5.08 78.31
CA GLU A 133 -22.59 -4.72 78.14
C GLU A 133 -21.69 -5.90 77.76
N LEU A 134 -22.04 -7.12 78.21
CA LEU A 134 -21.32 -8.34 77.86
C LEU A 134 -21.60 -8.72 76.40
N GLU A 135 -22.87 -8.64 75.97
CA GLU A 135 -23.27 -8.87 74.57
C GLU A 135 -22.67 -7.84 73.61
N LYS A 136 -22.63 -6.57 74.01
CA LYS A 136 -21.97 -5.51 73.25
C LYS A 136 -20.48 -5.81 73.05
N THR A 137 -19.81 -6.22 74.12
CA THR A 137 -18.38 -6.58 74.06
C THR A 137 -18.14 -7.82 73.19
N ARG A 138 -19.03 -8.82 73.21
CA ARG A 138 -18.98 -9.98 72.31
C ARG A 138 -19.02 -9.57 70.83
N ASN A 139 -19.98 -8.69 70.49
CA ASN A 139 -20.16 -8.23 69.12
C ASN A 139 -18.95 -7.42 68.63
N GLU A 140 -18.42 -6.53 69.47
CA GLU A 140 -17.22 -5.74 69.16
C GLU A 140 -15.97 -6.64 69.02
N LEU A 141 -15.77 -7.62 69.91
CA LEU A 141 -14.68 -8.61 69.81
C LEU A 141 -14.76 -9.42 68.51
N ALA A 142 -15.95 -9.85 68.10
CA ALA A 142 -16.15 -10.61 66.86
C ALA A 142 -15.90 -9.78 65.59
N LEU A 143 -16.19 -8.47 65.63
CA LEU A 143 -15.86 -7.54 64.54
C LEU A 143 -14.36 -7.29 64.46
N LEU A 144 -13.70 -7.10 65.60
CA LEU A 144 -12.26 -6.87 65.71
C LEU A 144 -11.43 -8.07 65.28
N ASP A 145 -11.87 -9.29 65.62
CA ASP A 145 -11.23 -10.53 65.19
C ASP A 145 -11.18 -10.69 63.66
N LYS A 146 -12.26 -10.30 62.98
CA LYS A 146 -12.30 -10.29 61.51
C LYS A 146 -11.35 -9.25 60.92
N LEU A 147 -11.29 -8.05 61.49
CA LEU A 147 -10.43 -6.97 61.00
C LEU A 147 -8.95 -7.33 61.20
N TYR A 148 -8.54 -7.63 62.43
CA TYR A 148 -7.15 -7.89 62.78
C TYR A 148 -6.64 -9.24 62.25
N GLY A 149 -7.53 -10.23 62.06
CA GLY A 149 -7.22 -11.47 61.35
C GLY A 149 -6.89 -11.24 59.88
N LEU A 150 -7.70 -10.44 59.17
CA LEU A 150 -7.39 -10.04 57.79
C LEU A 150 -6.11 -9.19 57.75
N TYR A 151 -5.97 -8.23 58.67
CA TYR A 151 -4.81 -7.35 58.78
C TYR A 151 -3.49 -8.12 58.85
N THR A 152 -3.43 -9.11 59.75
CA THR A 152 -2.24 -9.96 59.94
C THR A 152 -1.95 -10.80 58.70
N THR A 153 -3.01 -11.33 58.05
CA THR A 153 -2.86 -12.12 56.84
C THR A 153 -2.29 -11.28 55.70
N VAL A 154 -2.80 -10.07 55.48
CA VAL A 154 -2.29 -9.14 54.46
C VAL A 154 -0.84 -8.77 54.74
N LEU A 155 -0.50 -8.37 55.97
CA LEU A 155 0.89 -8.01 56.29
C LEU A 155 1.87 -9.16 56.08
N ASN A 156 1.51 -10.39 56.47
CA ASN A 156 2.37 -11.55 56.27
C ASN A 156 2.55 -11.83 54.77
N THR A 157 1.48 -11.80 53.98
CA THR A 157 1.56 -12.02 52.53
C THR A 157 2.34 -10.91 51.81
N VAL A 158 2.15 -9.64 52.21
CA VAL A 158 2.93 -8.51 51.67
C VAL A 158 4.41 -8.66 52.05
N ALA A 159 4.73 -9.09 53.27
CA ALA A 159 6.10 -9.35 53.70
C ALA A 159 6.75 -10.48 52.88
N GLU A 160 6.01 -11.58 52.64
CA GLU A 160 6.46 -12.67 51.76
C GLU A 160 6.74 -12.17 50.34
N TYR A 161 5.87 -11.34 49.77
CA TYR A 161 6.08 -10.77 48.44
C TYR A 161 7.24 -9.78 48.38
N ASN A 162 7.41 -8.97 49.43
CA ASN A 162 8.53 -8.05 49.58
C ASN A 162 9.89 -8.77 49.64
N ASP A 163 9.92 -10.01 50.10
CA ASP A 163 11.12 -10.85 50.17
C ASP A 163 11.45 -11.60 48.87
N LEU A 164 10.55 -11.60 47.89
CA LEU A 164 10.79 -12.22 46.57
C LEU A 164 11.95 -11.53 45.86
N THR A 165 12.81 -12.35 45.22
CA THR A 165 13.88 -11.84 44.37
C THR A 165 13.31 -11.26 43.08
N TRP A 166 14.02 -10.32 42.47
CA TRP A 166 13.59 -9.70 41.22
C TRP A 166 13.47 -10.71 40.08
N TYR A 167 14.32 -11.74 40.06
CA TYR A 167 14.23 -12.84 39.09
C TYR A 167 12.90 -13.61 39.20
N ASP A 168 12.44 -13.87 40.43
CA ASP A 168 11.16 -14.55 40.67
C ASP A 168 9.97 -13.67 40.29
N VAL A 169 10.09 -12.36 40.52
CA VAL A 169 9.08 -11.34 40.16
C VAL A 169 8.96 -11.17 38.64
N GLN A 170 10.04 -11.33 37.88
CA GLN A 170 10.03 -11.26 36.42
C GLN A 170 9.25 -12.42 35.75
N GLN A 171 8.91 -13.47 36.49
CA GLN A 171 8.09 -14.56 35.97
C GLN A 171 6.61 -14.15 35.93
N ASP A 172 5.99 -14.22 34.76
CA ASP A 172 4.58 -13.84 34.56
C ASP A 172 3.63 -14.57 35.54
N ALA A 173 3.90 -15.85 35.83
CA ALA A 173 3.11 -16.65 36.77
C ALA A 173 3.13 -16.09 38.21
N THR A 174 4.26 -15.53 38.64
CA THR A 174 4.41 -14.91 39.97
C THR A 174 3.64 -13.59 40.03
N MET A 175 3.70 -12.77 38.97
CA MET A 175 2.95 -11.52 38.87
C MET A 175 1.43 -11.74 38.84
N GLU A 176 0.97 -12.76 38.11
CA GLU A 176 -0.45 -13.13 38.07
C GLU A 176 -0.94 -13.63 39.45
N MET A 177 -0.11 -14.42 40.15
CA MET A 177 -0.40 -14.87 41.50
C MET A 177 -0.55 -13.70 42.48
N MET A 178 0.38 -12.75 42.46
CA MET A 178 0.35 -11.57 43.33
C MET A 178 -0.88 -10.69 43.06
N ASN A 179 -1.18 -10.39 41.78
CA ASN A 179 -2.36 -9.62 41.40
C ASN A 179 -3.65 -10.27 41.90
N LYS A 180 -3.85 -11.56 41.60
CA LYS A 180 -5.05 -12.29 42.03
C LYS A 180 -5.20 -12.29 43.55
N LYS A 181 -4.11 -12.49 44.29
CA LYS A 181 -4.15 -12.53 45.75
C LYS A 181 -4.47 -11.16 46.36
N MET A 182 -3.93 -10.09 45.79
CA MET A 182 -4.22 -8.74 46.24
C MET A 182 -5.66 -8.30 45.89
N GLU A 183 -6.20 -8.72 44.74
CA GLU A 183 -7.61 -8.53 44.41
C GLU A 183 -8.55 -9.28 45.36
N GLU A 184 -8.18 -10.51 45.78
CA GLU A 184 -8.90 -11.24 46.84
C GLU A 184 -8.93 -10.42 48.15
N PHE A 185 -7.81 -9.82 48.55
CA PHE A 185 -7.75 -8.97 49.74
C PHE A 185 -8.53 -7.67 49.59
N GLN A 186 -8.51 -7.03 48.41
CA GLN A 186 -9.32 -5.84 48.15
C GLN A 186 -10.82 -6.16 48.22
N ASN A 187 -11.22 -7.30 47.67
CA ASN A 187 -12.60 -7.80 47.76
C ASN A 187 -12.99 -8.16 49.20
N ALA A 188 -12.08 -8.72 49.99
CA ALA A 188 -12.29 -8.96 51.42
C ALA A 188 -12.48 -7.63 52.18
N CYS A 189 -11.67 -6.61 51.90
CA CYS A 189 -11.85 -5.27 52.46
C CYS A 189 -13.20 -4.63 52.07
N LYS A 190 -13.63 -4.79 50.81
CA LYS A 190 -14.95 -4.31 50.33
C LYS A 190 -16.13 -4.99 51.03
N LYS A 191 -15.99 -6.27 51.40
CA LYS A 191 -17.01 -7.06 52.11
C LYS A 191 -17.04 -6.80 53.62
N MET A 192 -16.12 -5.99 54.17
CA MET A 192 -16.11 -5.68 55.60
C MET A 192 -17.35 -4.86 56.03
N PRO A 193 -17.91 -5.14 57.23
CA PRO A 193 -18.99 -4.38 57.85
C PRO A 193 -18.69 -2.88 57.88
N LYS A 194 -19.73 -2.04 57.71
CA LYS A 194 -19.58 -0.58 57.68
C LYS A 194 -18.99 -0.02 58.98
N ASP A 195 -19.33 -0.62 60.11
CA ASP A 195 -18.90 -0.19 61.45
C ASP A 195 -17.38 -0.32 61.67
N LEU A 196 -16.70 -1.15 60.88
CA LEU A 196 -15.25 -1.34 60.92
C LEU A 196 -14.49 -0.38 59.99
N ARG A 197 -15.17 0.30 59.08
CA ARG A 197 -14.51 1.11 58.04
C ARG A 197 -13.96 2.43 58.54
N SER A 198 -14.46 2.92 59.67
CA SER A 198 -13.99 4.13 60.33
C SER A 198 -12.77 3.89 61.23
N TRP A 199 -12.31 2.64 61.35
CA TRP A 199 -11.19 2.29 62.21
C TRP A 199 -9.86 2.55 61.49
N ASP A 200 -8.89 3.11 62.20
CA ASP A 200 -7.56 3.44 61.64
C ASP A 200 -6.89 2.21 61.02
N ALA A 201 -6.95 1.06 61.68
CA ALA A 201 -6.41 -0.20 61.17
C ALA A 201 -7.06 -0.66 59.85
N PHE A 202 -8.34 -0.37 59.61
CA PHE A 202 -8.97 -0.66 58.32
C PHE A 202 -8.50 0.30 57.24
N ILE A 203 -8.34 1.59 57.56
CA ILE A 203 -7.86 2.60 56.62
C ILE A 203 -6.43 2.28 56.19
N GLU A 204 -5.55 1.95 57.14
CA GLU A 204 -4.18 1.53 56.91
C GLU A 204 -4.10 0.22 56.10
N LEU A 205 -4.91 -0.79 56.44
CA LEU A 205 -4.99 -2.04 55.70
C LEU A 205 -5.42 -1.81 54.26
N LYS A 206 -6.50 -1.04 54.06
CA LYS A 206 -7.04 -0.74 52.74
C LYS A 206 -6.01 0.02 51.92
N LYS A 207 -5.34 1.02 52.50
CA LYS A 207 -4.27 1.76 51.86
C LYS A 207 -3.12 0.83 51.46
N THR A 208 -2.70 -0.07 52.33
CA THR A 208 -1.61 -1.03 52.03
C THR A 208 -1.98 -1.94 50.85
N VAL A 209 -3.21 -2.44 50.78
CA VAL A 209 -3.69 -3.29 49.68
C VAL A 209 -3.84 -2.49 48.37
N ASP A 210 -4.42 -1.29 48.43
CA ASP A 210 -4.62 -0.44 47.26
C ASP A 210 -3.27 0.08 46.71
N ASP A 211 -2.36 0.56 47.55
CA ASP A 211 -1.02 1.02 47.14
C ASP A 211 -0.21 -0.14 46.51
N PHE A 212 -0.30 -1.36 47.06
CA PHE A 212 0.38 -2.52 46.48
C PHE A 212 -0.23 -2.90 45.13
N LEU A 213 -1.56 -2.95 45.01
CA LEU A 213 -2.24 -3.18 43.73
C LEU A 213 -1.88 -2.15 42.67
N ASP A 214 -1.81 -0.87 43.05
CA ASP A 214 -1.45 0.20 42.11
C ASP A 214 0.04 0.15 41.70
N SER A 215 0.90 -0.44 42.53
CA SER A 215 2.31 -0.64 42.23
C SER A 215 2.59 -1.84 41.30
N LEU A 216 1.74 -2.87 41.30
CA LEU A 216 1.95 -4.10 40.50
C LEU A 216 2.02 -3.85 38.99
N PRO A 217 1.17 -3.00 38.37
CA PRO A 217 1.31 -2.62 36.97
C PRO A 217 2.66 -1.98 36.64
N LEU A 218 3.19 -1.13 37.53
CA LEU A 218 4.50 -0.51 37.36
C LEU A 218 5.63 -1.55 37.41
N VAL A 219 5.53 -2.47 38.37
CA VAL A 219 6.47 -3.60 38.50
C VAL A 219 6.45 -4.45 37.24
N GLN A 220 5.28 -4.71 36.66
CA GLN A 220 5.15 -5.48 35.41
C GLN A 220 5.82 -4.78 34.23
N GLN A 221 5.63 -3.46 34.11
CA GLN A 221 6.27 -2.68 33.05
C GLN A 221 7.80 -2.64 33.21
N LEU A 222 8.29 -2.51 34.44
CA LEU A 222 9.73 -2.53 34.76
C LEU A 222 10.36 -3.94 34.63
N ALA A 223 9.56 -5.00 34.75
CA ALA A 223 10.00 -6.37 34.51
C ALA A 223 10.20 -6.69 33.01
N HIS A 224 9.71 -5.83 32.11
CA HIS A 224 9.78 -6.07 30.67
C HIS A 224 11.25 -6.18 30.16
N PRO A 225 11.58 -7.14 29.29
CA PRO A 225 12.95 -7.38 28.80
C PRO A 225 13.52 -6.26 27.91
N ALA A 226 12.70 -5.26 27.56
CA ALA A 226 13.12 -4.07 26.83
C ALA A 226 14.01 -3.15 27.68
N LEU A 227 13.93 -3.24 29.01
CA LEU A 227 14.74 -2.39 29.88
C LEU A 227 16.24 -2.70 29.71
N ARG A 228 17.05 -1.65 29.81
CA ARG A 228 18.50 -1.66 29.61
C ARG A 228 19.12 -0.86 30.76
N PRO A 229 20.43 -0.98 31.02
CA PRO A 229 21.09 -0.26 32.12
C PRO A 229 20.80 1.25 32.16
N ARG A 230 20.65 1.90 30.99
CA ARG A 230 20.30 3.33 30.89
C ARG A 230 18.92 3.69 31.48
N HIS A 231 17.92 2.83 31.31
CA HIS A 231 16.57 3.05 31.86
C HIS A 231 16.57 2.90 33.38
N TRP A 232 17.35 1.94 33.89
CA TRP A 232 17.54 1.79 35.33
C TRP A 232 18.32 2.96 35.95
N GLN A 233 19.28 3.54 35.22
CA GLN A 233 19.94 4.79 35.63
C GLN A 233 18.96 5.97 35.72
N GLN A 234 18.10 6.15 34.72
CA GLN A 234 17.05 7.17 34.77
C GLN A 234 16.09 6.97 35.95
N LEU A 235 15.74 5.72 36.26
CA LEU A 235 14.90 5.39 37.42
C LEU A 235 15.61 5.69 38.76
N MET A 236 16.92 5.45 38.85
CA MET A 236 17.73 5.80 40.03
C MET A 236 17.85 7.32 40.23
N GLU A 237 17.99 8.08 39.13
CA GLU A 237 18.01 9.56 39.18
C GLU A 237 16.65 10.12 39.62
N LEU A 238 15.55 9.56 39.11
CA LEU A 238 14.19 9.97 39.46
C LEU A 238 13.87 9.72 40.94
N THR A 239 14.20 8.53 41.44
CA THR A 239 13.86 8.10 42.81
C THR A 239 14.90 8.52 43.86
N GLY A 240 16.09 8.97 43.43
CA GLY A 240 17.20 9.31 44.31
C GLY A 240 17.78 8.11 45.09
N LYS A 241 17.45 6.88 44.69
CA LYS A 241 17.83 5.62 45.36
C LYS A 241 18.60 4.71 44.42
N THR A 242 19.59 4.00 44.95
CA THR A 242 20.43 3.08 44.18
C THR A 242 19.74 1.73 44.01
N LEU A 243 19.44 1.35 42.77
CA LEU A 243 18.80 0.08 42.40
C LEU A 243 19.82 -0.84 41.71
N ASN A 244 20.32 -1.84 42.43
CA ASN A 244 21.30 -2.80 41.92
C ASN A 244 20.60 -4.01 41.27
N VAL A 245 19.90 -3.78 40.16
CA VAL A 245 19.04 -4.78 39.49
C VAL A 245 19.80 -6.02 39.00
N GLY A 246 21.10 -5.90 38.76
CA GLY A 246 21.96 -7.04 38.37
C GLY A 246 22.46 -7.91 39.52
N SER A 247 22.04 -7.65 40.77
CA SER A 247 22.41 -8.47 41.92
C SER A 247 21.35 -9.52 42.20
N ASP A 248 21.76 -10.77 42.45
CA ASP A 248 20.88 -11.85 42.91
C ASP A 248 20.16 -11.54 44.23
N ALA A 249 20.62 -10.53 44.96
CA ALA A 249 20.01 -10.04 46.20
C ALA A 249 18.97 -8.93 45.99
N PHE A 250 18.70 -8.49 44.75
CA PHE A 250 17.72 -7.45 44.47
C PHE A 250 16.31 -7.99 44.70
N LYS A 251 15.56 -7.36 45.61
CA LYS A 251 14.23 -7.79 46.06
C LYS A 251 13.16 -6.79 45.65
N LEU A 252 11.90 -7.27 45.59
CA LEU A 252 10.74 -6.41 45.32
C LEU A 252 10.62 -5.26 46.34
N SER A 253 10.89 -5.53 47.62
CA SER A 253 10.94 -4.52 48.68
C SER A 253 11.81 -3.32 48.32
N THR A 254 13.01 -3.56 47.79
CA THR A 254 13.95 -2.48 47.43
C THR A 254 13.38 -1.57 46.34
N LEU A 255 12.61 -2.14 45.41
CA LEU A 255 11.95 -1.38 44.34
C LEU A 255 10.72 -0.62 44.85
N LEU A 256 9.88 -1.24 45.67
CA LEU A 256 8.69 -0.59 46.24
C LEU A 256 9.07 0.53 47.22
N GLU A 257 10.08 0.30 48.05
CA GLU A 257 10.67 1.33 48.92
C GLU A 257 11.25 2.49 48.12
N ALA A 258 11.65 2.27 46.86
CA ALA A 258 12.14 3.34 45.99
C ALA A 258 11.08 4.39 45.66
N GLY A 259 9.82 4.14 46.02
CA GLY A 259 8.74 5.12 45.84
C GLY A 259 8.26 5.20 44.40
N ILE A 260 8.36 4.11 43.63
CA ILE A 260 7.92 4.07 42.22
C ILE A 260 6.45 4.50 42.03
N LEU A 261 5.61 4.27 43.04
CA LEU A 261 4.20 4.69 43.03
C LEU A 261 4.02 6.22 43.11
N SER A 262 4.96 6.92 43.77
CA SER A 262 4.91 8.37 43.93
C SER A 262 5.27 9.14 42.66
N SER A 263 6.00 8.49 41.73
CA SER A 263 6.38 9.01 40.42
C SER A 263 5.84 8.11 39.31
N ARG A 264 4.56 7.73 39.43
CA ARG A 264 3.91 6.76 38.55
C ARG A 264 4.05 7.13 37.07
N GLU A 265 3.70 8.37 36.72
CA GLU A 265 3.68 8.82 35.32
C GLU A 265 5.07 8.75 34.69
N GLU A 266 6.10 9.17 35.43
CA GLU A 266 7.48 9.17 34.96
C GLU A 266 8.04 7.74 34.82
N VAL A 267 7.67 6.82 35.72
CA VAL A 267 8.05 5.41 35.63
C VAL A 267 7.39 4.74 34.43
N GLU A 268 6.10 4.99 34.19
CA GLU A 268 5.38 4.51 33.00
C GLU A 268 6.03 5.05 31.71
N ASP A 269 6.45 6.32 31.70
CA ASP A 269 7.15 6.92 30.56
C ASP A 269 8.52 6.27 30.30
N ILE A 270 9.32 5.98 31.33
CA ILE A 270 10.61 5.29 31.19
C ILE A 270 10.42 3.87 30.64
N ALA A 271 9.47 3.11 31.18
CA ALA A 271 9.19 1.76 30.70
C ALA A 271 8.64 1.75 29.27
N SER A 272 7.75 2.70 28.94
CA SER A 272 7.24 2.90 27.57
C SER A 272 8.35 3.28 26.59
N SER A 273 9.29 4.13 27.03
CA SER A 273 10.48 4.50 26.26
C SER A 273 11.29 3.26 25.90
N ALA A 274 11.56 2.39 26.88
CA ALA A 274 12.34 1.18 26.68
C ALA A 274 11.74 0.26 25.61
N VAL A 275 10.42 0.03 25.65
CA VAL A 275 9.72 -0.80 24.65
C VAL A 275 9.81 -0.20 23.25
N LYS A 276 9.66 1.12 23.12
CA LYS A 276 9.76 1.81 21.83
C LYS A 276 11.18 1.86 21.30
N GLU A 277 12.18 1.99 22.17
CA GLU A 277 13.59 1.88 21.83
C GLU A 277 13.94 0.48 21.31
N GLN A 278 13.46 -0.58 21.98
CA GLN A 278 13.66 -1.95 21.52
C GLN A 278 13.04 -2.17 20.12
N ALA A 279 11.88 -1.58 19.85
CA ALA A 279 11.26 -1.66 18.52
C ALA A 279 12.12 -0.99 17.43
N ILE A 280 12.81 0.11 17.74
CA ILE A 280 13.77 0.75 16.83
C ILE A 280 15.00 -0.16 16.64
N GLU A 281 15.55 -0.72 17.72
CA GLU A 281 16.70 -1.63 17.70
C GLU A 281 16.45 -2.86 16.79
N VAL A 282 15.29 -3.51 16.96
CA VAL A 282 14.90 -4.68 16.15
C VAL A 282 14.77 -4.31 14.67
N LYS A 283 14.05 -3.22 14.37
CA LYS A 283 13.88 -2.79 12.97
C LYS A 283 15.20 -2.39 12.31
N LEU A 284 16.10 -1.75 13.05
CA LEU A 284 17.42 -1.36 12.54
C LEU A 284 18.29 -2.59 12.25
N ALA A 285 18.22 -3.61 13.12
CA ALA A 285 18.89 -4.89 12.89
C ALA A 285 18.33 -5.64 11.67
N GLU A 286 17.00 -5.70 11.51
CA GLU A 286 16.33 -6.28 10.34
C GLU A 286 16.77 -5.58 9.04
N LEU A 287 16.77 -4.24 9.04
CA LEU A 287 17.22 -3.43 7.92
C LEU A 287 18.68 -3.74 7.57
N SER A 288 19.57 -3.76 8.57
CA SER A 288 20.97 -4.08 8.35
C SER A 288 21.18 -5.47 7.76
N GLN A 289 20.36 -6.46 8.13
CA GLN A 289 20.45 -7.82 7.60
C GLN A 289 19.92 -7.91 6.16
N ASP A 290 18.79 -7.26 5.86
CA ASP A 290 18.23 -7.26 4.50
C ASP A 290 19.18 -6.60 3.51
N TRP A 291 19.73 -5.42 3.85
CA TRP A 291 20.66 -4.70 2.99
C TRP A 291 22.05 -5.33 2.88
N ALA A 292 22.41 -6.26 3.78
CA ALA A 292 23.64 -7.05 3.66
C ALA A 292 23.55 -8.10 2.53
N ILE A 293 22.33 -8.54 2.17
CA ILE A 293 22.11 -9.59 1.16
C ILE A 293 21.57 -9.06 -0.18
N LYS A 294 21.08 -7.82 -0.27
CA LYS A 294 20.63 -7.24 -1.55
C LYS A 294 21.79 -7.16 -2.56
N GLN A 295 21.53 -7.63 -3.77
CA GLN A 295 22.51 -7.72 -4.85
C GLN A 295 22.01 -7.04 -6.12
N LEU A 296 22.94 -6.43 -6.85
CA LEU A 296 22.74 -5.95 -8.21
C LEU A 296 22.53 -7.13 -9.14
N THR A 297 21.53 -7.01 -10.02
CA THR A 297 21.23 -8.02 -11.03
C THR A 297 21.55 -7.49 -12.41
N PHE A 298 22.30 -8.26 -13.20
CA PHE A 298 22.75 -7.87 -14.53
C PHE A 298 21.99 -8.63 -15.63
N GLY A 299 21.62 -7.92 -16.69
CA GLY A 299 20.97 -8.45 -17.88
C GLY A 299 21.93 -8.58 -19.06
N GLN A 300 21.62 -9.49 -19.99
CA GLN A 300 22.37 -9.66 -21.24
C GLN A 300 22.11 -8.49 -22.20
N PHE A 301 23.17 -7.95 -22.81
CA PHE A 301 23.06 -6.91 -23.84
C PHE A 301 23.65 -7.37 -25.18
N LYS A 302 22.76 -7.62 -26.15
CA LYS A 302 23.11 -8.09 -27.50
C LYS A 302 24.08 -9.29 -27.42
N ASN A 303 25.23 -9.20 -28.09
CA ASN A 303 26.29 -10.21 -28.07
C ASN A 303 27.44 -9.89 -27.10
N ARG A 304 27.31 -8.83 -26.27
CA ARG A 304 28.40 -8.33 -25.41
C ARG A 304 28.38 -8.88 -23.98
N GLY A 305 27.42 -9.73 -23.63
CA GLY A 305 27.34 -10.34 -22.31
C GLY A 305 26.51 -9.52 -21.29
N PRO A 306 26.66 -9.80 -19.98
CA PRO A 306 25.88 -9.16 -18.91
C PRO A 306 26.43 -7.77 -18.56
N ILE A 307 26.31 -6.81 -19.48
CA ILE A 307 26.86 -5.45 -19.36
C ILE A 307 25.78 -4.37 -19.21
N VAL A 308 24.65 -4.72 -18.59
CA VAL A 308 23.58 -3.78 -18.21
C VAL A 308 22.94 -4.24 -16.91
N LEU A 309 22.45 -3.31 -16.10
CA LEU A 309 21.55 -3.63 -14.99
C LEU A 309 20.21 -4.12 -15.54
N ASN A 310 19.65 -5.15 -14.89
CA ASN A 310 18.33 -5.68 -15.21
C ASN A 310 17.28 -4.67 -14.75
N GLY A 311 16.51 -4.10 -15.70
CA GLY A 311 15.54 -3.05 -15.41
C GLY A 311 14.46 -3.44 -14.39
N GLY A 312 13.95 -4.69 -14.44
CA GLY A 312 12.92 -5.16 -13.51
C GLY A 312 13.44 -5.29 -12.09
N ALA A 313 14.53 -6.05 -11.91
CA ALA A 313 15.14 -6.24 -10.60
C ALA A 313 15.71 -4.94 -10.00
N THR A 314 16.16 -4.00 -10.84
CA THR A 314 16.65 -2.70 -10.37
C THR A 314 15.50 -1.79 -9.92
N ALA A 315 14.33 -1.86 -10.57
CA ALA A 315 13.15 -1.12 -10.14
C ALA A 315 12.65 -1.60 -8.77
N GLU A 316 12.58 -2.91 -8.55
CA GLU A 316 12.24 -3.50 -7.24
C GLU A 316 13.25 -3.08 -6.15
N LEU A 317 14.54 -3.03 -6.50
CA LEU A 317 15.58 -2.55 -5.59
C LEU A 317 15.42 -1.07 -5.23
N MET A 318 15.04 -0.23 -6.19
CA MET A 318 14.77 1.20 -5.95
C MET A 318 13.53 1.41 -5.07
N GLU A 319 12.46 0.65 -5.29
CA GLU A 319 11.26 0.70 -4.45
C GLU A 319 11.59 0.31 -3.00
N ALA A 320 12.34 -0.78 -2.81
CA ALA A 320 12.81 -1.20 -1.48
C ALA A 320 13.72 -0.14 -0.82
N LEU A 321 14.53 0.57 -1.61
CA LEU A 321 15.40 1.65 -1.15
C LEU A 321 14.58 2.84 -0.63
N GLU A 322 13.58 3.29 -1.38
CA GLU A 322 12.67 4.37 -0.99
C GLU A 322 11.88 4.01 0.29
N GLU A 323 11.33 2.79 0.35
CA GLU A 323 10.62 2.31 1.54
C GLU A 323 11.52 2.31 2.78
N THR A 324 12.76 1.81 2.63
CA THR A 324 13.73 1.79 3.73
C THR A 324 14.13 3.21 4.16
N GLN A 325 14.33 4.13 3.21
CA GLN A 325 14.64 5.53 3.52
C GLN A 325 13.48 6.21 4.28
N MET A 326 12.22 5.94 3.90
CA MET A 326 11.05 6.42 4.64
C MET A 326 11.01 5.84 6.06
N ALA A 327 11.29 4.55 6.22
CA ALA A 327 11.35 3.90 7.52
C ALA A 327 12.43 4.54 8.42
N LEU A 328 13.63 4.78 7.90
CA LEU A 328 14.72 5.46 8.61
C LEU A 328 14.35 6.91 8.95
N GLY A 329 13.69 7.64 8.04
CA GLY A 329 13.20 9.00 8.29
C GLY A 329 12.19 9.06 9.44
N SER A 330 11.26 8.08 9.47
CA SER A 330 10.30 7.91 10.58
C SER A 330 10.99 7.59 11.91
N MET A 331 12.01 6.72 11.90
CA MET A 331 12.82 6.46 13.09
C MET A 331 13.56 7.72 13.56
N MET A 332 14.13 8.51 12.63
CA MET A 332 14.85 9.75 12.95
C MET A 332 13.93 10.80 13.60
N ALA A 333 12.66 10.85 13.20
CA ALA A 333 11.65 11.73 13.78
C ALA A 333 11.13 11.25 15.15
N SER A 334 11.42 10.01 15.56
CA SER A 334 10.99 9.46 16.85
C SER A 334 11.72 10.15 18.00
N ARG A 335 10.98 10.51 19.06
CA ARG A 335 11.57 11.06 20.30
C ARG A 335 12.52 10.08 21.02
N PHE A 336 12.41 8.78 20.70
CA PHE A 336 13.18 7.69 21.32
C PHE A 336 14.46 7.34 20.53
N ILE A 337 14.81 8.14 19.52
CA ILE A 337 15.94 7.88 18.62
C ILE A 337 17.32 8.09 19.28
N THR A 338 17.39 8.86 20.37
CA THR A 338 18.65 9.35 20.95
C THR A 338 19.77 8.31 21.02
N PRO A 339 19.54 7.05 21.47
CA PRO A 339 20.61 6.05 21.54
C PRO A 339 21.08 5.50 20.19
N PHE A 340 20.26 5.59 19.13
CA PHE A 340 20.50 5.02 17.80
C PHE A 340 20.71 6.11 16.74
N LYS A 341 20.76 7.38 17.14
CA LYS A 341 20.78 8.53 16.23
C LYS A 341 21.97 8.50 15.27
N GLU A 342 23.16 8.16 15.76
CA GLU A 342 24.36 8.08 14.93
C GLU A 342 24.26 6.97 13.89
N GLU A 343 23.82 5.78 14.31
CA GLU A 343 23.68 4.61 13.44
C GLU A 343 22.61 4.83 12.36
N VAL A 344 21.44 5.37 12.74
CA VAL A 344 20.37 5.72 11.79
C VAL A 344 20.81 6.81 10.82
N SER A 345 21.55 7.82 11.30
CA SER A 345 22.10 8.88 10.43
C SER A 345 23.12 8.34 9.42
N GLU A 346 23.94 7.37 9.82
CA GLU A 346 24.89 6.71 8.94
C GLU A 346 24.16 5.89 7.86
N TRP A 347 23.12 5.14 8.24
CA TRP A 347 22.27 4.40 7.29
C TRP A 347 21.54 5.31 6.32
N ILE A 348 20.99 6.45 6.78
CA ILE A 348 20.35 7.45 5.90
C ILE A 348 21.37 7.93 4.86
N THR A 349 22.59 8.25 5.28
CA THR A 349 23.64 8.73 4.36
C THR A 349 24.05 7.66 3.37
N LYS A 350 24.22 6.40 3.83
CA LYS A 350 24.54 5.25 2.99
C LYS A 350 23.49 5.03 1.91
N LEU A 351 22.23 4.89 2.29
CA LEU A 351 21.14 4.58 1.35
C LEU A 351 20.82 5.73 0.41
N SER A 352 20.93 6.99 0.86
CA SER A 352 20.78 8.16 -0.01
C SER A 352 21.87 8.22 -1.07
N THR A 353 23.12 7.96 -0.68
CA THR A 353 24.23 7.87 -1.62
C THR A 353 24.02 6.74 -2.65
N VAL A 354 23.52 5.58 -2.20
CA VAL A 354 23.22 4.46 -3.09
C VAL A 354 22.12 4.81 -4.08
N SER A 355 21.06 5.49 -3.62
CA SER A 355 19.94 5.95 -4.46
C SER A 355 20.44 6.87 -5.58
N GLU A 356 21.16 7.94 -5.22
CA GLU A 356 21.72 8.90 -6.18
C GLU A 356 22.62 8.24 -7.22
N ILE A 357 23.52 7.35 -6.78
CA ILE A 357 24.43 6.64 -7.69
C ILE A 357 23.67 5.70 -8.62
N LEU A 358 22.66 4.98 -8.11
CA LEU A 358 21.89 4.03 -8.91
C LEU A 358 21.01 4.74 -9.95
N GLU A 359 20.39 5.88 -9.61
CA GLU A 359 19.69 6.74 -10.56
C GLU A 359 20.61 7.25 -11.66
N MET A 360 21.77 7.80 -11.27
CA MET A 360 22.80 8.26 -12.21
C MET A 360 23.27 7.12 -13.12
N TRP A 361 23.46 5.92 -12.56
CA TRP A 361 23.84 4.73 -13.32
C TRP A 361 22.78 4.40 -14.38
N LEU A 362 21.50 4.39 -14.03
CA LEU A 362 20.41 4.11 -14.97
C LEU A 362 20.33 5.15 -16.09
N GLN A 363 20.56 6.44 -15.77
CA GLN A 363 20.63 7.51 -16.79
C GLN A 363 21.79 7.28 -17.76
N VAL A 364 23.00 7.02 -17.23
CA VAL A 364 24.18 6.69 -18.04
C VAL A 364 23.93 5.43 -18.89
N GLN A 365 23.28 4.40 -18.33
CA GLN A 365 22.96 3.16 -19.05
C GLN A 365 22.06 3.44 -20.25
N SER A 366 20.95 4.15 -20.04
CA SER A 366 19.99 4.45 -21.11
C SER A 366 20.66 5.21 -22.25
N MET A 367 21.44 6.23 -21.91
CA MET A 367 22.14 7.06 -22.87
C MET A 367 23.27 6.32 -23.59
N TRP A 368 24.03 5.49 -22.86
CA TRP A 368 25.04 4.62 -23.45
C TRP A 368 24.43 3.60 -24.41
N GLN A 369 23.29 2.97 -24.07
CA GLN A 369 22.61 2.00 -24.94
C GLN A 369 22.17 2.65 -26.27
N TYR A 370 21.62 3.87 -26.21
CA TYR A 370 21.25 4.64 -27.39
C TYR A 370 22.47 4.96 -28.27
N LEU A 371 23.53 5.51 -27.67
CA LEU A 371 24.73 5.90 -28.41
C LEU A 371 25.56 4.70 -28.88
N GLU A 372 25.49 3.54 -28.20
CA GLU A 372 26.12 2.30 -28.65
C GLU A 372 25.53 1.83 -29.97
N ALA A 373 24.20 1.88 -30.13
CA ALA A 373 23.56 1.52 -31.40
C ALA A 373 24.01 2.45 -32.54
N VAL A 374 24.26 3.72 -32.25
CA VAL A 374 24.66 4.73 -33.23
C VAL A 374 26.14 4.61 -33.61
N PHE A 375 27.05 4.61 -32.64
CA PHE A 375 28.50 4.64 -32.89
C PHE A 375 29.12 3.28 -33.17
N THR A 376 28.39 2.18 -32.93
CA THR A 376 28.76 0.86 -33.47
C THR A 376 28.48 0.78 -34.97
N SER A 377 27.60 1.64 -35.52
CA SER A 377 27.43 1.74 -36.97
C SER A 377 28.66 2.38 -37.64
N GLY A 378 29.25 1.65 -38.58
CA GLY A 378 30.54 2.02 -39.16
C GLY A 378 30.54 3.32 -39.98
N ASP A 379 29.39 3.77 -40.46
CA ASP A 379 29.29 4.96 -41.32
C ASP A 379 29.10 6.26 -40.52
N ILE A 380 28.28 6.25 -39.46
CA ILE A 380 28.13 7.43 -38.59
C ILE A 380 29.42 7.68 -37.81
N ALA A 381 30.09 6.62 -37.35
CA ALA A 381 31.38 6.71 -36.67
C ALA A 381 32.49 7.36 -37.54
N LYS A 382 32.44 7.20 -38.88
CA LYS A 382 33.36 7.88 -39.81
C LYS A 382 33.07 9.37 -39.94
N GLN A 383 31.80 9.77 -39.86
CA GLN A 383 31.37 11.17 -39.98
C GLN A 383 31.62 11.97 -38.69
N LEU A 384 31.56 11.30 -37.53
CA LEU A 384 31.80 11.88 -36.21
C LEU A 384 32.97 11.18 -35.49
N PRO A 385 34.22 11.31 -35.98
CA PRO A 385 35.35 10.55 -35.48
C PRO A 385 35.81 10.97 -34.08
N GLN A 386 35.63 12.25 -33.71
CA GLN A 386 36.00 12.73 -32.37
C GLN A 386 35.06 12.16 -31.30
N GLU A 387 33.76 12.17 -31.59
CA GLU A 387 32.67 11.65 -30.76
C GLU A 387 32.75 10.12 -30.68
N SER A 388 33.06 9.44 -31.79
CA SER A 388 33.29 8.00 -31.79
C SER A 388 34.46 7.61 -30.87
N LYS A 389 35.59 8.34 -30.95
CA LYS A 389 36.74 8.10 -30.06
C LYS A 389 36.39 8.38 -28.58
N ARG A 390 35.59 9.41 -28.32
CA ARG A 390 35.09 9.73 -26.98
C ARG A 390 34.17 8.62 -26.45
N PHE A 391 33.22 8.17 -27.25
CA PHE A 391 32.32 7.07 -26.93
C PHE A 391 33.07 5.77 -26.63
N GLN A 392 34.11 5.43 -27.40
CA GLN A 392 34.97 4.26 -27.10
C GLN A 392 35.66 4.36 -25.73
N GLY A 393 36.01 5.57 -25.29
CA GLY A 393 36.54 5.81 -23.94
C GLY A 393 35.49 5.54 -22.86
N ILE A 394 34.27 6.04 -23.08
CA ILE A 394 33.11 5.79 -22.21
C ILE A 394 32.80 4.29 -22.16
N ASP A 395 32.72 3.62 -23.31
CA ASP A 395 32.42 2.18 -23.44
C ASP A 395 33.40 1.32 -22.63
N LYS A 396 34.70 1.62 -22.70
CA LYS A 396 35.71 0.94 -21.88
C LYS A 396 35.50 1.13 -20.39
N ASN A 397 35.13 2.34 -19.96
CA ASN A 397 34.85 2.63 -18.56
C ASN A 397 33.55 1.95 -18.10
N TRP A 398 32.53 1.93 -18.95
CA TRP A 398 31.26 1.23 -18.73
C TRP A 398 31.48 -0.26 -18.49
N CYS A 399 32.20 -0.93 -19.40
CA CYS A 399 32.53 -2.34 -19.23
C CYS A 399 33.32 -2.60 -17.95
N LYS A 400 34.30 -1.74 -17.60
CA LYS A 400 35.07 -1.88 -16.34
C LYS A 400 34.19 -1.76 -15.09
N ILE A 401 33.26 -0.81 -15.06
CA ILE A 401 32.32 -0.66 -13.93
C ILE A 401 31.49 -1.93 -13.78
N LEU A 402 30.92 -2.44 -14.88
CA LEU A 402 30.02 -3.59 -14.84
C LEU A 402 30.74 -4.90 -14.53
N THR A 403 31.96 -5.11 -15.06
CA THR A 403 32.76 -6.29 -14.67
C THR A 403 33.03 -6.30 -13.18
N LYS A 404 33.47 -5.17 -12.60
CA LYS A 404 33.71 -5.07 -11.16
C LYS A 404 32.43 -5.22 -10.32
N ALA A 405 31.31 -4.69 -10.82
CA ALA A 405 30.02 -4.82 -10.16
C ALA A 405 29.50 -6.26 -10.18
N ASN A 406 29.83 -7.02 -11.22
CA ASN A 406 29.48 -8.43 -11.32
C ASN A 406 30.37 -9.31 -10.41
N ASP A 407 31.63 -8.91 -10.18
CA ASP A 407 32.53 -9.59 -9.23
C ASP A 407 32.13 -9.37 -7.76
N SER A 408 31.51 -8.22 -7.44
CA SER A 408 30.99 -7.90 -6.10
C SER A 408 29.59 -7.29 -6.22
N PRO A 409 28.53 -8.12 -6.30
CA PRO A 409 27.20 -7.63 -6.62
C PRO A 409 26.46 -7.01 -5.42
N THR A 410 26.96 -7.17 -4.18
CA THR A 410 26.29 -6.62 -2.99
C THR A 410 26.20 -5.09 -3.07
N VAL A 411 24.97 -4.57 -3.01
CA VAL A 411 24.63 -3.18 -3.29
C VAL A 411 25.43 -2.22 -2.41
N ILE A 412 25.40 -2.42 -1.08
CA ILE A 412 26.09 -1.55 -0.12
C ILE A 412 27.60 -1.61 -0.32
N THR A 413 28.18 -2.81 -0.40
CA THR A 413 29.63 -3.00 -0.52
C THR A 413 30.19 -2.36 -1.79
N TYR A 414 29.49 -2.52 -2.92
CA TYR A 414 29.98 -2.03 -4.19
C TYR A 414 29.64 -0.56 -4.44
N ILE A 415 28.38 -0.16 -4.28
CA ILE A 415 27.96 1.22 -4.63
C ILE A 415 28.48 2.22 -3.60
N TYR A 416 28.25 1.98 -2.31
CA TYR A 416 28.71 2.88 -1.26
C TYR A 416 30.23 2.77 -1.02
N GLY A 417 30.79 1.56 -1.11
CA GLY A 417 32.21 1.32 -0.89
C GLY A 417 33.14 1.76 -2.03
N ASN A 418 32.61 2.14 -3.19
CA ASN A 418 33.39 2.54 -4.36
C ASN A 418 33.20 4.03 -4.70
N ASP A 419 33.95 4.89 -4.02
CA ASP A 419 33.92 6.34 -4.26
C ASP A 419 34.25 6.76 -5.71
N SER A 420 34.86 5.87 -6.52
CA SER A 420 35.12 6.18 -7.93
C SER A 420 33.84 6.30 -8.76
N LEU A 421 32.74 5.61 -8.38
CA LEU A 421 31.46 5.70 -9.10
C LEU A 421 30.86 7.11 -9.04
N LYS A 422 31.00 7.79 -7.88
CA LYS A 422 30.49 9.15 -7.66
C LYS A 422 31.11 10.17 -8.61
N GLN A 423 32.36 9.97 -9.05
CA GLN A 423 33.03 10.87 -9.97
C GLN A 423 32.92 10.41 -11.42
N LEU A 424 32.97 9.10 -11.64
CA LEU A 424 33.09 8.53 -12.97
C LEU A 424 31.74 8.46 -13.70
N LEU A 425 30.63 8.21 -13.00
CA LEU A 425 29.30 8.22 -13.63
C LEU A 425 28.87 9.61 -14.10
N PRO A 426 28.97 10.69 -13.30
CA PRO A 426 28.65 12.04 -13.78
C PRO A 426 29.56 12.48 -14.94
N TYR A 427 30.86 12.17 -14.87
CA TYR A 427 31.77 12.43 -15.99
C TYR A 427 31.33 11.68 -17.25
N MET A 428 30.97 10.40 -17.15
CA MET A 428 30.48 9.63 -18.29
C MET A 428 29.19 10.21 -18.86
N LEU A 429 28.26 10.65 -18.00
CA LEU A 429 27.02 11.30 -18.43
C LEU A 429 27.31 12.56 -19.23
N GLU A 430 28.14 13.47 -18.70
CA GLU A 430 28.53 14.70 -19.42
C GLU A 430 29.19 14.38 -20.77
N GLN A 431 30.08 13.39 -20.82
CA GLN A 431 30.71 13.00 -22.08
C GLN A 431 29.71 12.39 -23.07
N LEU A 432 28.71 11.63 -22.59
CA LEU A 432 27.64 11.10 -23.42
C LEU A 432 26.75 12.24 -23.94
N GLU A 433 26.41 13.23 -23.12
CA GLU A 433 25.63 14.42 -23.53
C GLU A 433 26.32 15.22 -24.62
N LEU A 434 27.63 15.38 -24.55
CA LEU A 434 28.41 16.01 -25.60
C LEU A 434 28.32 15.21 -26.92
N CYS A 435 28.38 13.88 -26.85
CA CYS A 435 28.18 13.02 -28.03
C CYS A 435 26.75 13.14 -28.59
N GLN A 436 25.73 13.16 -27.73
CA GLN A 436 24.33 13.30 -28.15
C GLN A 436 24.09 14.66 -28.81
N LYS A 437 24.60 15.74 -28.23
CA LYS A 437 24.47 17.10 -28.80
C LYS A 437 25.12 17.19 -30.18
N ALA A 438 26.32 16.62 -30.33
CA ALA A 438 26.99 16.56 -31.62
C ALA A 438 26.20 15.72 -32.64
N LEU A 439 25.62 14.60 -32.20
CA LEU A 439 24.75 13.76 -33.03
C LEU A 439 23.49 14.53 -33.49
N SER A 440 22.81 15.24 -32.60
CA SER A 440 21.64 16.06 -32.96
C SER A 440 22.00 17.14 -33.97
N GLY A 441 23.11 17.87 -33.76
CA GLY A 441 23.59 18.85 -34.73
C GLY A 441 23.93 18.25 -36.09
N TYR A 442 24.49 17.04 -36.11
CA TYR A 442 24.73 16.28 -37.34
C TYR A 442 23.42 15.89 -38.04
N LEU A 443 22.42 15.40 -37.30
CA LEU A 443 21.10 15.08 -37.87
C LEU A 443 20.42 16.32 -38.46
N ASP A 444 20.51 17.47 -37.81
CA ASP A 444 19.95 18.72 -38.31
C ASP A 444 20.64 19.20 -39.59
N GLN A 445 21.97 19.02 -39.69
CA GLN A 445 22.69 19.27 -40.93
C GLN A 445 22.20 18.37 -42.06
N LYS A 446 21.96 17.08 -41.78
CA LYS A 446 21.40 16.12 -42.76
C LYS A 446 19.98 16.47 -43.18
N ARG A 447 19.14 16.92 -42.24
CA ARG A 447 17.79 17.43 -42.53
C ARG A 447 17.79 18.68 -43.39
N ALA A 448 18.69 19.62 -43.11
CA ALA A 448 18.82 20.82 -43.93
C ALA A 448 19.24 20.50 -45.37
N ALA A 449 20.12 19.51 -45.54
CA ALA A 449 20.57 19.07 -46.86
C ALA A 449 19.48 18.31 -47.64
N PHE A 450 18.59 17.57 -46.96
CA PHE A 450 17.44 16.92 -47.57
C PHE A 450 16.19 17.05 -46.68
N PRO A 451 15.34 18.07 -46.94
CA PRO A 451 14.23 18.46 -46.06
C PRO A 451 13.19 17.37 -45.77
N ARG A 452 13.13 16.29 -46.56
CA ARG A 452 12.21 15.19 -46.27
C ARG A 452 12.53 14.47 -44.96
N PHE A 453 13.79 14.52 -44.51
CA PHE A 453 14.19 13.97 -43.22
C PHE A 453 13.57 14.71 -42.01
N PHE A 454 12.95 15.88 -42.18
CA PHE A 454 12.15 16.49 -41.11
C PHE A 454 10.88 15.70 -40.78
N PHE A 455 10.39 14.85 -41.70
CA PHE A 455 9.21 14.01 -41.49
C PHE A 455 9.55 12.61 -40.97
N VAL A 456 10.84 12.32 -40.77
CA VAL A 456 11.35 11.02 -40.33
C VAL A 456 11.83 11.13 -38.88
N ALA A 457 11.42 10.17 -38.04
CA ALA A 457 11.88 10.09 -36.66
C ALA A 457 13.40 9.83 -36.57
N ASP A 458 14.05 10.36 -35.53
CA ASP A 458 15.50 10.26 -35.34
C ASP A 458 16.03 8.82 -35.44
N ALA A 459 15.32 7.85 -34.86
CA ALA A 459 15.71 6.44 -34.91
C ALA A 459 15.77 5.91 -36.36
N THR A 460 14.72 6.12 -37.14
CA THR A 460 14.67 5.71 -38.56
C THR A 460 15.66 6.50 -39.41
N LEU A 461 15.87 7.77 -39.11
CA LEU A 461 16.87 8.59 -39.79
C LEU A 461 18.29 8.05 -39.52
N LEU A 462 18.59 7.65 -38.28
CA LEU A 462 19.88 7.04 -37.94
C LEU A 462 20.07 5.69 -38.65
N GLU A 463 19.03 4.87 -38.77
CA GLU A 463 19.08 3.63 -39.56
C GLU A 463 19.40 3.92 -41.04
N VAL A 464 18.68 4.88 -41.65
CA VAL A 464 18.93 5.37 -43.02
C VAL A 464 20.39 5.81 -43.19
N LEU A 465 20.89 6.67 -42.29
CA LEU A 465 22.25 7.21 -42.35
C LEU A 465 23.32 6.13 -42.10
N SER A 466 23.00 5.11 -41.28
CA SER A 466 23.91 4.01 -40.97
C SER A 466 24.18 3.08 -42.16
N GLN A 467 23.28 3.08 -43.14
CA GLN A 467 23.35 2.26 -44.36
C GLN A 467 23.91 3.04 -45.56
N GLY A 468 24.51 4.22 -45.34
CA GLY A 468 25.00 5.10 -46.42
C GLY A 468 25.98 4.44 -47.39
N SER A 469 26.77 3.46 -46.93
CA SER A 469 27.71 2.71 -47.78
C SER A 469 27.07 1.60 -48.64
N ASN A 470 25.82 1.20 -48.35
CA ASN A 470 25.10 0.19 -49.11
C ASN A 470 23.75 0.73 -49.61
N PRO A 471 23.70 1.33 -50.82
CA PRO A 471 22.48 1.88 -51.39
C PRO A 471 21.32 0.88 -51.51
N GLN A 472 21.57 -0.42 -51.56
CA GLN A 472 20.51 -1.43 -51.67
C GLN A 472 19.81 -1.67 -50.32
N ALA A 473 20.49 -1.42 -49.20
CA ALA A 473 19.93 -1.60 -47.86
C ALA A 473 18.90 -0.52 -47.50
N ILE A 474 18.79 0.55 -48.29
CA ILE A 474 17.87 1.66 -48.03
C ILE A 474 16.41 1.37 -48.43
N GLN A 475 16.18 0.36 -49.27
CA GLN A 475 14.86 0.04 -49.84
C GLN A 475 13.73 -0.01 -48.79
N PRO A 476 13.91 -0.65 -47.61
CA PRO A 476 12.86 -0.70 -46.58
C PRO A 476 12.48 0.68 -46.02
N HIS A 477 13.38 1.65 -46.13
CA HIS A 477 13.19 2.99 -45.59
C HIS A 477 12.70 4.00 -46.63
N LEU A 478 12.64 3.65 -47.92
CA LEU A 478 12.20 4.59 -48.96
C LEU A 478 10.77 5.11 -48.72
N GLN A 479 9.86 4.26 -48.24
CA GLN A 479 8.50 4.67 -47.89
C GLN A 479 8.42 5.63 -46.70
N SER A 480 9.46 5.71 -45.86
CA SER A 480 9.50 6.69 -44.78
C SER A 480 9.84 8.10 -45.29
N VAL A 481 10.46 8.19 -46.47
CA VAL A 481 10.95 9.43 -47.08
C VAL A 481 10.07 9.86 -48.27
N PHE A 482 9.48 8.91 -48.96
CA PHE A 482 8.66 9.12 -50.15
C PHE A 482 7.29 8.50 -49.95
N ASP A 483 6.26 9.22 -50.41
CA ASP A 483 4.87 8.82 -50.26
C ASP A 483 4.55 7.51 -51.02
N SER A 484 5.01 7.38 -52.27
CA SER A 484 4.65 6.25 -53.13
C SER A 484 5.82 5.50 -53.76
N LEU A 485 7.06 5.89 -53.45
CA LEU A 485 8.25 5.14 -53.87
C LEU A 485 8.53 4.03 -52.87
N VAL A 486 8.43 2.79 -53.32
CA VAL A 486 8.64 1.61 -52.45
C VAL A 486 9.95 0.93 -52.76
N GLN A 487 10.25 0.78 -54.05
CA GLN A 487 11.49 0.18 -54.50
C GLN A 487 12.10 0.94 -55.67
N VAL A 488 13.41 0.87 -55.75
CA VAL A 488 14.18 1.26 -56.93
C VAL A 488 14.90 0.06 -57.54
N THR A 489 14.95 -0.02 -58.87
CA THR A 489 15.68 -1.09 -59.56
C THR A 489 17.10 -0.62 -59.89
N PHE A 490 18.09 -1.32 -59.38
CA PHE A 490 19.49 -1.10 -59.70
C PHE A 490 19.89 -1.85 -60.98
N ASP A 491 20.88 -1.32 -61.70
CA ASP A 491 21.44 -1.98 -62.88
C ASP A 491 22.10 -3.32 -62.51
N LYS A 492 22.05 -4.28 -63.44
CA LYS A 492 22.60 -5.63 -63.21
C LYS A 492 24.12 -5.66 -63.14
N LYS A 493 24.81 -4.69 -63.76
CA LYS A 493 26.27 -4.58 -63.79
C LYS A 493 26.77 -3.55 -62.76
N ASP A 494 26.15 -2.37 -62.72
CA ASP A 494 26.46 -1.35 -61.72
C ASP A 494 25.42 -1.33 -60.58
N LYS A 495 25.78 -1.94 -59.45
CA LYS A 495 24.89 -2.08 -58.28
C LYS A 495 24.52 -0.76 -57.61
N ASN A 496 25.18 0.35 -57.95
CA ASN A 496 24.87 1.68 -57.43
C ASN A 496 24.06 2.53 -58.43
N LEU A 497 23.82 2.04 -59.65
CA LEU A 497 23.10 2.79 -60.67
C LEU A 497 21.61 2.46 -60.63
N ILE A 498 20.79 3.43 -60.25
CA ILE A 498 19.34 3.31 -60.22
C ILE A 498 18.78 3.59 -61.61
N THR A 499 17.94 2.70 -62.13
CA THR A 499 17.40 2.76 -63.50
C THR A 499 15.89 2.89 -63.57
N MET A 500 15.17 2.39 -62.55
CA MET A 500 13.71 2.41 -62.49
C MET A 500 13.23 2.63 -61.06
N PHE A 501 12.02 3.13 -60.91
CA PHE A 501 11.34 3.26 -59.64
C PHE A 501 9.97 2.56 -59.67
N GLU A 502 9.51 2.08 -58.52
CA GLU A 502 8.34 1.22 -58.37
C GLU A 502 7.40 1.71 -57.25
N SER A 503 6.08 1.65 -57.51
CA SER A 503 5.03 1.96 -56.52
C SER A 503 4.65 0.77 -55.65
N SER A 504 3.86 1.01 -54.60
CA SER A 504 3.32 -0.03 -53.71
C SER A 504 2.49 -1.09 -54.43
N GLU A 505 1.87 -0.73 -55.54
CA GLU A 505 1.04 -1.63 -56.36
C GLU A 505 1.87 -2.42 -57.37
N GLY A 506 3.18 -2.15 -57.44
CA GLY A 506 4.12 -2.77 -58.38
C GLY A 506 4.22 -2.06 -59.73
N GLN A 507 3.65 -0.84 -59.88
CA GLN A 507 3.78 -0.08 -61.11
C GLN A 507 5.19 0.49 -61.22
N THR A 508 5.92 0.06 -62.26
CA THR A 508 7.29 0.48 -62.52
C THR A 508 7.35 1.60 -63.56
N CYS A 509 8.34 2.47 -63.41
CA CYS A 509 8.64 3.53 -64.36
C CYS A 509 10.15 3.61 -64.60
N LYS A 510 10.54 3.66 -65.88
CA LYS A 510 11.94 3.80 -66.27
C LYS A 510 12.36 5.26 -66.18
N MET A 511 13.47 5.51 -65.49
CA MET A 511 14.03 6.86 -65.37
C MET A 511 14.54 7.35 -66.72
N ARG A 512 14.36 8.66 -66.98
CA ARG A 512 14.93 9.33 -68.15
C ARG A 512 16.46 9.26 -68.13
N THR A 513 17.03 9.60 -66.97
CA THR A 513 18.47 9.57 -66.71
C THR A 513 18.71 8.68 -65.50
N PRO A 514 19.46 7.57 -65.62
CA PRO A 514 19.81 6.75 -64.45
C PRO A 514 20.58 7.55 -63.40
N VAL A 515 20.27 7.34 -62.12
CA VAL A 515 20.88 8.07 -60.99
C VAL A 515 21.88 7.18 -60.29
N LYS A 516 23.10 7.67 -60.09
CA LYS A 516 24.14 6.94 -59.35
C LYS A 516 24.06 7.24 -57.85
N ALA A 517 23.79 6.23 -57.04
CA ALA A 517 23.73 6.30 -55.58
C ALA A 517 25.15 6.28 -54.98
N GLU A 518 25.90 7.35 -55.22
CA GLU A 518 27.27 7.56 -54.72
C GLU A 518 27.39 8.86 -53.95
N GLY A 519 28.24 8.86 -52.93
CA GLY A 519 28.45 10.01 -52.04
C GLY A 519 27.54 9.94 -50.82
N ASN A 520 27.24 11.10 -50.22
CA ASN A 520 26.39 11.17 -49.06
C ASN A 520 24.94 10.80 -49.40
N ILE A 521 24.23 10.18 -48.45
CA ILE A 521 22.90 9.63 -48.70
C ILE A 521 21.86 10.69 -49.05
N GLU A 522 21.91 11.82 -48.36
CA GLU A 522 21.05 12.96 -48.63
C GLU A 522 21.23 13.54 -50.04
N GLU A 523 22.45 13.52 -50.57
CA GLU A 523 22.77 14.10 -51.88
C GLU A 523 22.25 13.25 -53.03
N TRP A 524 22.41 11.92 -52.94
CA TRP A 524 21.89 11.04 -53.99
C TRP A 524 20.38 10.84 -53.88
N LEU A 525 19.79 10.91 -52.67
CA LEU A 525 18.32 10.92 -52.50
C LEU A 525 17.69 12.19 -53.08
N ASP A 526 18.33 13.36 -52.94
CA ASP A 526 17.87 14.59 -53.59
C ASP A 526 17.98 14.50 -55.13
N ARG A 527 19.08 13.93 -55.65
CA ARG A 527 19.21 13.64 -57.10
C ARG A 527 18.13 12.66 -57.59
N LEU A 528 17.85 11.62 -56.82
CA LEU A 528 16.80 10.65 -57.11
C LEU A 528 15.42 11.33 -57.19
N LEU A 529 15.10 12.21 -56.24
CA LEU A 529 13.86 12.98 -56.22
C LEU A 529 13.75 13.88 -57.47
N LYS A 530 14.78 14.66 -57.77
CA LYS A 530 14.79 15.58 -58.91
C LYS A 530 14.64 14.84 -60.24
N GLU A 531 15.34 13.73 -60.41
CA GLU A 531 15.23 12.93 -61.64
C GLU A 531 13.92 12.16 -61.75
N MET A 532 13.34 11.73 -60.63
CA MET A 532 11.98 11.20 -60.60
C MET A 532 10.98 12.26 -61.08
N GLN A 533 11.08 13.49 -60.58
CA GLN A 533 10.24 14.62 -61.00
C GLN A 533 10.43 14.97 -62.48
N ALA A 534 11.68 15.03 -62.95
CA ALA A 534 11.99 15.28 -64.36
C ALA A 534 11.47 14.18 -65.28
N THR A 535 11.58 12.91 -64.85
CA THR A 535 11.06 11.76 -65.59
C THR A 535 9.54 11.84 -65.70
N VAL A 536 8.82 12.02 -64.59
CA VAL A 536 7.36 12.14 -64.61
C VAL A 536 6.91 13.35 -65.44
N ASN A 537 7.55 14.52 -65.29
CA ASN A 537 7.24 15.71 -66.10
C ASN A 537 7.40 15.45 -67.60
N SER A 538 8.47 14.75 -68.00
CA SER A 538 8.70 14.36 -69.39
C SER A 538 7.63 13.40 -69.91
N ILE A 539 7.15 12.46 -69.08
CA ILE A 539 6.08 11.54 -69.45
C ILE A 539 4.73 12.28 -69.53
N VAL A 540 4.48 13.23 -68.63
CA VAL A 540 3.31 14.13 -68.69
C VAL A 540 3.33 14.97 -69.97
N ALA A 541 4.48 15.53 -70.35
CA ALA A 541 4.64 16.27 -71.60
C ALA A 541 4.24 15.44 -72.83
N MET A 542 4.72 14.19 -72.91
CA MET A 542 4.33 13.26 -73.96
C MET A 542 2.83 12.96 -73.92
N SER A 543 2.27 12.76 -72.72
CA SER A 543 0.84 12.46 -72.56
C SER A 543 -0.07 13.61 -72.97
N ALA A 544 0.38 14.86 -72.86
CA ALA A 544 -0.39 16.04 -73.29
C ALA A 544 -0.55 16.12 -74.81
N LEU A 545 0.41 15.60 -75.58
CA LEU A 545 0.29 15.48 -77.02
C LEU A 545 -0.56 14.26 -77.41
N ASP A 546 -0.30 13.13 -76.77
CA ASP A 546 -0.90 11.86 -77.13
C ASP A 546 -2.37 11.74 -76.69
N CYS A 547 -2.81 12.51 -75.68
CA CYS A 547 -4.20 12.47 -75.24
C CYS A 547 -5.20 12.93 -76.32
N ASP A 548 -4.74 13.72 -77.31
CA ASP A 548 -5.58 14.08 -78.45
C ASP A 548 -5.35 13.20 -79.68
N ALA A 549 -4.12 12.75 -79.91
CA ALA A 549 -3.76 11.95 -81.07
C ALA A 549 -4.14 10.45 -80.99
N MET A 550 -4.24 9.88 -79.78
CA MET A 550 -4.42 8.44 -79.58
C MET A 550 -5.85 8.05 -79.14
N PRO A 551 -6.33 6.86 -79.54
CA PRO A 551 -7.54 6.26 -78.97
C PRO A 551 -7.40 6.04 -77.45
N LEU A 552 -8.50 6.20 -76.72
CA LEU A 552 -8.50 6.14 -75.25
C LEU A 552 -7.96 4.83 -74.65
N PRO A 553 -8.26 3.63 -75.19
CA PRO A 553 -7.67 2.39 -74.68
C PRO A 553 -6.15 2.35 -74.83
N GLU A 554 -5.65 2.72 -76.01
CA GLU A 554 -4.20 2.74 -76.28
C GLU A 554 -3.49 3.74 -75.37
N PHE A 555 -4.04 4.95 -75.23
CA PHE A 555 -3.55 5.97 -74.32
C PHE A 555 -3.50 5.47 -72.86
N THR A 556 -4.56 4.80 -72.41
CA THR A 556 -4.67 4.28 -71.05
C THR A 556 -3.67 3.14 -70.79
N HIS A 557 -3.36 2.30 -71.76
CA HIS A 557 -2.37 1.24 -71.55
C HIS A 557 -0.92 1.72 -71.67
N LYS A 558 -0.67 2.79 -72.44
CA LYS A 558 0.68 3.32 -72.67
C LYS A 558 1.30 4.00 -71.44
N TYR A 559 0.50 4.76 -70.68
CA TYR A 559 1.01 5.63 -69.61
C TYR A 559 0.78 5.07 -68.20
N GLN A 560 1.57 5.54 -67.23
CA GLN A 560 1.38 5.25 -65.79
C GLN A 560 0.02 5.77 -65.29
N ALA A 561 -0.47 5.27 -64.16
CA ALA A 561 -1.81 5.60 -63.66
C ALA A 561 -1.99 7.10 -63.42
N GLN A 562 -1.05 7.70 -62.69
CA GLN A 562 -0.98 9.13 -62.44
C GLN A 562 -0.98 9.95 -63.74
N VAL A 563 -0.18 9.55 -64.73
CA VAL A 563 -0.02 10.30 -65.98
C VAL A 563 -1.26 10.17 -66.87
N SER A 564 -1.85 8.98 -66.99
CA SER A 564 -3.10 8.81 -67.73
C SER A 564 -4.24 9.64 -67.13
N LEU A 565 -4.31 9.76 -65.80
CA LEU A 565 -5.28 10.62 -65.15
C LEU A 565 -5.11 12.09 -65.56
N ILE A 566 -3.88 12.62 -65.48
CA ILE A 566 -3.61 14.01 -65.87
C ILE A 566 -3.90 14.23 -67.36
N GLY A 567 -3.53 13.28 -68.23
CA GLY A 567 -3.77 13.39 -69.66
C GLY A 567 -5.24 13.43 -70.04
N ILE A 568 -6.12 12.67 -69.37
CA ILE A 568 -7.57 12.82 -69.60
C ILE A 568 -8.10 14.17 -69.09
N GLN A 569 -7.50 14.72 -68.02
CA GLN A 569 -7.86 16.05 -67.52
C GLN A 569 -7.40 17.17 -68.46
N PHE A 570 -6.25 17.02 -69.13
CA PHE A 570 -5.85 17.91 -70.22
C PHE A 570 -6.86 17.86 -71.36
N LYS A 571 -7.19 16.65 -71.84
CA LYS A 571 -8.18 16.47 -72.92
C LYS A 571 -9.53 17.10 -72.56
N TRP A 572 -10.03 16.87 -71.35
CA TRP A 572 -11.28 17.46 -70.89
C TRP A 572 -11.22 18.99 -70.88
N THR A 573 -10.15 19.58 -70.31
CA THR A 573 -9.98 21.03 -70.25
C THR A 573 -9.95 21.65 -71.65
N LEU A 574 -9.15 21.08 -72.55
CA LEU A 574 -9.01 21.56 -73.94
C LEU A 574 -10.34 21.46 -74.71
N ASP A 575 -11.00 20.29 -74.68
CA ASP A 575 -12.29 20.07 -75.36
C ASP A 575 -13.38 21.02 -74.83
N SER A 576 -13.41 21.24 -73.52
CA SER A 576 -14.38 22.12 -72.87
C SER A 576 -14.13 23.60 -73.16
N GLU A 577 -12.88 24.05 -73.17
CA GLU A 577 -12.55 25.43 -73.52
C GLU A 577 -12.77 25.72 -75.01
N ASP A 578 -12.39 24.82 -75.91
CA ASP A 578 -12.67 24.95 -77.33
C ASP A 578 -14.18 25.11 -77.59
N ALA A 579 -14.99 24.31 -76.89
CA ALA A 579 -16.45 24.44 -76.94
C ALA A 579 -16.95 25.80 -76.43
N LEU A 580 -16.37 26.33 -75.35
CA LEU A 580 -16.73 27.63 -74.78
C LEU A 580 -16.31 28.81 -75.67
N TYR A 581 -15.10 28.77 -76.26
CA TYR A 581 -14.64 29.78 -77.22
C TYR A 581 -15.53 29.83 -78.46
N ASN A 582 -15.94 28.67 -78.96
CA ASN A 582 -16.78 28.55 -80.16
C ASN A 582 -18.30 28.55 -79.85
N ALA A 583 -18.71 28.63 -78.58
CA ALA A 583 -20.13 28.57 -78.19
C ALA A 583 -20.99 29.69 -78.78
N LYS A 584 -20.38 30.85 -79.08
CA LYS A 584 -21.04 32.01 -79.68
C LYS A 584 -21.15 31.88 -81.22
N THR A 585 -20.22 31.17 -81.86
CA THR A 585 -20.08 31.05 -83.32
C THR A 585 -20.71 29.77 -83.88
N GLU A 586 -20.54 28.63 -83.20
CA GLU A 586 -21.03 27.32 -83.63
C GLU A 586 -22.23 26.86 -82.80
N LYS A 587 -23.43 26.87 -83.41
CA LYS A 587 -24.65 26.42 -82.73
C LYS A 587 -24.62 24.92 -82.49
N GLY A 588 -24.62 24.53 -81.22
CA GLY A 588 -24.73 23.13 -80.80
C GLY A 588 -23.40 22.49 -80.38
N ILE A 589 -22.27 23.18 -80.55
CA ILE A 589 -20.95 22.67 -80.16
C ILE A 589 -20.91 22.21 -78.69
N MET A 590 -21.50 23.00 -77.77
CA MET A 590 -21.63 22.65 -76.35
C MET A 590 -22.32 21.29 -76.13
N ASN A 591 -23.39 20.98 -76.87
CA ASN A 591 -24.08 19.70 -76.76
C ASN A 591 -23.28 18.55 -77.41
N THR A 592 -22.58 18.83 -78.50
CA THR A 592 -21.69 17.87 -79.16
C THR A 592 -20.53 17.48 -78.25
N THR A 593 -19.88 18.47 -77.61
CA THR A 593 -18.80 18.25 -76.64
C THR A 593 -19.30 17.53 -75.39
N ASN A 594 -20.50 17.83 -74.90
CA ASN A 594 -21.10 17.07 -73.78
C ASN A 594 -21.30 15.59 -74.14
N LYS A 595 -21.75 15.29 -75.37
CA LYS A 595 -21.83 13.91 -75.88
C LYS A 595 -20.45 13.27 -76.01
N LYS A 596 -19.41 14.03 -76.41
CA LYS A 596 -18.02 13.55 -76.48
C LYS A 596 -17.50 13.15 -75.10
N HIS A 597 -17.75 13.95 -74.06
CA HIS A 597 -17.41 13.62 -72.68
C HIS A 597 -18.16 12.38 -72.19
N MET A 598 -19.46 12.25 -72.50
CA MET A 598 -20.22 11.05 -72.16
C MET A 598 -19.72 9.79 -72.88
N ALA A 599 -19.30 9.91 -74.15
CA ALA A 599 -18.71 8.82 -74.90
C ALA A 599 -17.38 8.36 -74.27
N ARG A 600 -16.49 9.30 -73.89
CA ARG A 600 -15.24 9.00 -73.19
C ARG A 600 -15.49 8.24 -71.89
N LEU A 601 -16.47 8.67 -71.09
CA LEU A 601 -16.84 7.98 -69.85
C LEU A 601 -17.33 6.55 -70.14
N ASN A 602 -18.19 6.37 -71.13
CA ASN A 602 -18.67 5.06 -71.53
C ASN A 602 -17.52 4.14 -71.98
N ASP A 603 -16.54 4.67 -72.72
CA ASP A 603 -15.35 3.91 -73.13
C ASP A 603 -14.54 3.44 -71.91
N LEU A 604 -14.33 4.31 -70.90
CA LEU A 604 -13.66 3.92 -69.65
C LEU A 604 -14.43 2.84 -68.89
N VAL A 605 -15.77 2.95 -68.82
CA VAL A 605 -16.63 1.95 -68.17
C VAL A 605 -16.56 0.61 -68.90
N VAL A 606 -16.62 0.62 -70.23
CA VAL A 606 -16.49 -0.60 -71.05
C VAL A 606 -15.13 -1.26 -70.83
N MET A 607 -14.05 -0.49 -70.75
CA MET A 607 -12.73 -1.02 -70.39
C MET A 607 -12.74 -1.64 -68.98
N ASN A 608 -13.37 -1.01 -67.99
CA ASN A 608 -13.42 -1.52 -66.62
C ASN A 608 -14.32 -2.78 -66.46
N MET A 609 -15.25 -3.00 -67.38
CA MET A 609 -16.11 -4.21 -67.44
C MET A 609 -15.39 -5.44 -68.00
N GLN A 610 -14.19 -5.29 -68.56
CA GLN A 610 -13.36 -6.43 -68.97
C GLN A 610 -13.00 -7.33 -67.78
N SER A 611 -12.71 -8.60 -68.07
CA SER A 611 -12.36 -9.57 -67.04
C SER A 611 -11.03 -9.20 -66.37
N ASP A 612 -10.85 -9.61 -65.11
CA ASP A 612 -9.57 -9.43 -64.40
C ASP A 612 -8.38 -10.04 -65.13
N GLN A 613 -8.60 -11.14 -65.86
CA GLN A 613 -7.56 -11.80 -66.64
C GLN A 613 -7.08 -10.94 -67.82
N GLU A 614 -7.99 -10.25 -68.50
CA GLU A 614 -7.67 -9.32 -69.59
C GLU A 614 -6.96 -8.07 -69.05
N LEU A 615 -7.50 -7.45 -68.00
CA LEU A 615 -6.91 -6.24 -67.40
C LEU A 615 -5.50 -6.48 -66.84
N ARG A 616 -5.25 -7.68 -66.29
CA ARG A 616 -3.94 -8.07 -65.75
C ARG A 616 -2.84 -8.15 -66.80
N GLN A 617 -3.17 -8.29 -68.09
CA GLN A 617 -2.17 -8.23 -69.17
C GLN A 617 -1.47 -6.87 -69.23
N HIS A 618 -2.15 -5.82 -68.76
CA HIS A 618 -1.64 -4.45 -68.72
C HIS A 618 -1.11 -4.04 -67.33
N GLY A 619 -1.12 -4.96 -66.36
CA GLY A 619 -0.68 -4.75 -64.98
C GLY A 619 -1.74 -5.11 -63.94
N LYS A 620 -1.30 -5.50 -62.74
CA LYS A 620 -2.21 -5.85 -61.63
C LYS A 620 -3.03 -4.64 -61.14
N TRP A 621 -2.50 -3.44 -61.34
CA TRP A 621 -3.08 -2.16 -60.95
C TRP A 621 -4.07 -1.57 -61.95
N THR A 622 -4.27 -2.19 -63.12
CA THR A 622 -5.08 -1.62 -64.22
C THR A 622 -6.53 -1.34 -63.81
N ARG A 623 -7.16 -2.24 -63.04
CA ARG A 623 -8.54 -2.02 -62.56
C ARG A 623 -8.65 -0.78 -61.67
N ARG A 624 -7.80 -0.69 -60.64
CA ARG A 624 -7.73 0.49 -59.75
C ARG A 624 -7.46 1.79 -60.50
N LYS A 625 -6.59 1.74 -61.52
CA LYS A 625 -6.34 2.86 -62.42
C LYS A 625 -7.60 3.29 -63.16
N LEU A 626 -8.33 2.35 -63.77
CA LEU A 626 -9.57 2.64 -64.50
C LEU A 626 -10.65 3.19 -63.57
N GLU A 627 -10.85 2.59 -62.39
CA GLU A 627 -11.80 3.07 -61.37
C GLU A 627 -11.48 4.51 -60.96
N THR A 628 -10.21 4.83 -60.76
CA THR A 628 -9.76 6.18 -60.41
C THR A 628 -10.03 7.18 -61.53
N MET A 629 -9.74 6.80 -62.78
CA MET A 629 -10.04 7.63 -63.95
C MET A 629 -11.55 7.84 -64.12
N ILE A 630 -12.36 6.79 -63.93
CA ILE A 630 -13.82 6.87 -63.99
C ILE A 630 -14.36 7.83 -62.93
N THR A 631 -13.90 7.74 -61.68
CA THR A 631 -14.36 8.63 -60.59
C THR A 631 -14.15 10.11 -60.93
N VAL A 632 -12.99 10.46 -61.51
CA VAL A 632 -12.70 11.84 -61.91
C VAL A 632 -13.49 12.24 -63.16
N ASP A 633 -13.59 11.36 -64.15
CA ASP A 633 -14.28 11.65 -65.42
C ASP A 633 -15.81 11.79 -65.23
N VAL A 634 -16.41 11.04 -64.31
CA VAL A 634 -17.82 11.18 -63.88
C VAL A 634 -18.09 12.60 -63.41
N HIS A 635 -17.22 13.14 -62.53
CA HIS A 635 -17.33 14.49 -62.02
C HIS A 635 -17.12 15.52 -63.14
N GLN A 636 -16.09 15.38 -63.96
CA GLN A 636 -15.80 16.29 -65.09
C GLN A 636 -16.96 16.34 -66.12
N ARG A 637 -17.59 15.20 -66.39
CA ARG A 637 -18.80 15.10 -67.21
C ARG A 637 -19.99 15.82 -66.57
N ASP A 638 -20.21 15.66 -65.27
CA ASP A 638 -21.28 16.37 -64.54
C ASP A 638 -21.08 17.88 -64.54
N VAL A 639 -19.84 18.34 -64.29
CA VAL A 639 -19.47 19.75 -64.34
C VAL A 639 -19.79 20.34 -65.71
N PHE A 640 -19.40 19.67 -66.80
CA PHE A 640 -19.67 20.19 -68.14
C PHE A 640 -21.16 20.14 -68.51
N ASP A 641 -21.90 19.11 -68.06
CA ASP A 641 -23.34 19.05 -68.22
C ASP A 641 -24.06 20.21 -67.47
N GLU A 642 -23.58 20.57 -66.28
CA GLU A 642 -24.04 21.78 -65.58
C GLU A 642 -23.73 23.06 -66.35
N VAL A 643 -22.53 23.18 -66.94
CA VAL A 643 -22.14 24.33 -67.77
C VAL A 643 -23.09 24.50 -68.96
N VAL A 644 -23.45 23.40 -69.61
CA VAL A 644 -24.44 23.36 -70.70
C VAL A 644 -25.83 23.76 -70.21
N LYS A 645 -26.30 23.21 -69.08
CA LYS A 645 -27.61 23.52 -68.47
C LYS A 645 -27.73 24.99 -68.08
N LYS A 646 -26.67 25.57 -67.52
CA LYS A 646 -26.58 27.00 -67.15
C LYS A 646 -26.41 27.93 -68.35
N ARG A 647 -26.25 27.37 -69.56
CA ARG A 647 -26.08 28.11 -70.82
C ARG A 647 -24.87 29.05 -70.83
N ILE A 648 -23.79 28.64 -70.16
CA ILE A 648 -22.53 29.38 -70.16
C ILE A 648 -21.92 29.33 -71.56
N ARG A 649 -21.41 30.46 -72.04
CA ARG A 649 -20.83 30.63 -73.38
C ARG A 649 -19.54 31.44 -73.38
N ASP A 650 -18.95 31.63 -72.21
CA ASP A 650 -17.74 32.43 -72.03
C ASP A 650 -16.73 31.63 -71.21
N PRO A 651 -15.50 31.42 -71.71
CA PRO A 651 -14.44 30.76 -70.93
C PRO A 651 -13.97 31.63 -69.75
N GLU A 652 -14.31 32.92 -69.70
CA GLU A 652 -14.05 33.77 -68.54
C GLU A 652 -15.18 33.74 -67.49
N ASP A 653 -16.25 32.97 -67.73
CA ASP A 653 -17.34 32.84 -66.77
C ASP A 653 -16.86 32.15 -65.48
N PHE A 654 -17.19 32.74 -64.33
CA PHE A 654 -16.79 32.22 -63.01
C PHE A 654 -17.22 30.77 -62.80
N GLU A 655 -18.37 30.35 -63.32
CA GLU A 655 -18.86 28.98 -63.16
C GLU A 655 -17.94 27.93 -63.83
N TRP A 656 -17.22 28.33 -64.88
CA TRP A 656 -16.13 27.55 -65.49
C TRP A 656 -14.80 27.77 -64.77
N GLN A 657 -14.43 29.03 -64.52
CA GLN A 657 -13.13 29.37 -63.94
C GLN A 657 -12.93 28.77 -62.55
N LYS A 658 -13.98 28.63 -61.75
CA LYS A 658 -13.93 28.04 -60.40
C LYS A 658 -13.55 26.55 -60.40
N GLN A 659 -13.62 25.87 -61.55
CA GLN A 659 -13.24 24.47 -61.69
C GLN A 659 -11.72 24.32 -61.79
N ALA A 660 -11.20 23.16 -61.39
CA ALA A 660 -9.79 22.84 -61.59
C ALA A 660 -9.51 22.51 -63.06
N ARG A 661 -8.71 23.35 -63.71
CA ARG A 661 -8.37 23.27 -65.12
C ARG A 661 -6.90 22.92 -65.29
N PHE A 662 -6.61 21.98 -66.19
CA PHE A 662 -5.27 21.42 -66.34
C PHE A 662 -4.75 21.78 -67.72
N TYR A 663 -3.56 22.36 -67.78
CA TYR A 663 -2.92 22.82 -69.00
C TYR A 663 -1.50 22.28 -69.07
N TRP A 664 -1.09 21.82 -70.25
CA TRP A 664 0.32 21.68 -70.53
C TRP A 664 0.86 23.00 -71.11
N ARG A 665 1.80 23.63 -70.40
CA ARG A 665 2.39 24.91 -70.82
C ARG A 665 3.68 24.66 -71.56
N HIS A 666 3.63 24.70 -72.90
CA HIS A 666 4.81 24.51 -73.75
C HIS A 666 5.89 25.58 -73.53
N ASP A 667 5.49 26.79 -73.14
CA ASP A 667 6.38 27.91 -72.82
C ASP A 667 7.13 27.70 -71.50
N LEU A 668 6.51 27.02 -70.53
CA LEU A 668 7.05 26.83 -69.19
C LEU A 668 7.60 25.42 -68.94
N ASP A 669 7.36 24.48 -69.87
CA ASP A 669 7.73 23.06 -69.82
C ASP A 669 7.22 22.33 -68.57
N TYR A 670 6.01 22.67 -68.12
CA TYR A 670 5.34 21.98 -67.01
C TYR A 670 3.82 21.98 -67.15
N ALA A 671 3.16 21.09 -66.41
CA ALA A 671 1.70 21.07 -66.27
C ALA A 671 1.22 22.13 -65.28
N GLN A 672 0.45 23.11 -65.75
CA GLN A 672 -0.17 24.15 -64.94
C GLN A 672 -1.58 23.73 -64.54
N ILE A 673 -1.93 23.93 -63.27
CA ILE A 673 -3.28 23.70 -62.74
C ILE A 673 -3.84 25.05 -62.33
N SER A 674 -4.94 25.47 -62.93
CA SER A 674 -5.61 26.73 -62.61
C SER A 674 -6.91 26.46 -61.87
N VAL A 675 -7.11 27.13 -60.74
CA VAL A 675 -8.35 27.09 -59.96
C VAL A 675 -8.76 28.53 -59.68
N ALA A 676 -9.90 28.96 -60.23
CA ALA A 676 -10.27 30.37 -60.32
C ALA A 676 -9.12 31.19 -60.96
N ASP A 677 -8.55 32.14 -60.23
CA ASP A 677 -7.45 33.03 -60.62
C ASP A 677 -6.09 32.62 -60.04
N VAL A 678 -5.99 31.46 -59.37
CA VAL A 678 -4.72 30.95 -58.81
C VAL A 678 -4.16 29.83 -59.68
N ASP A 679 -2.89 29.99 -60.05
CA ASP A 679 -2.13 29.05 -60.86
C ASP A 679 -1.11 28.26 -60.04
N PHE A 680 -1.14 26.95 -60.18
CA PHE A 680 -0.20 26.02 -59.53
C PHE A 680 0.65 25.29 -60.55
N LYS A 681 1.94 25.15 -60.26
CA LYS A 681 2.81 24.22 -60.98
C LYS A 681 2.58 22.80 -60.44
N TYR A 682 2.30 21.85 -61.33
CA TYR A 682 2.31 20.45 -60.97
C TYR A 682 3.73 20.01 -60.58
N THR A 683 3.89 19.44 -59.38
CA THR A 683 5.21 19.10 -58.80
C THR A 683 5.86 17.88 -59.44
N SER A 684 5.09 17.09 -60.20
CA SER A 684 5.55 15.89 -60.93
C SER A 684 6.23 14.84 -60.03
N GLU A 685 5.95 14.81 -58.74
CA GLU A 685 6.38 13.70 -57.88
C GLU A 685 5.59 12.43 -58.22
N TYR A 686 6.25 11.26 -58.22
CA TYR A 686 5.57 10.00 -58.52
C TYR A 686 4.67 9.57 -57.37
N LEU A 687 3.38 9.41 -57.65
CA LEU A 687 2.35 9.01 -56.70
C LEU A 687 1.86 7.57 -56.92
N GLY A 688 2.40 6.85 -57.90
CA GLY A 688 1.95 5.49 -58.20
C GLY A 688 0.47 5.41 -58.54
N VAL A 689 -0.22 4.40 -57.99
CA VAL A 689 -1.63 4.12 -58.28
C VAL A 689 -2.50 4.40 -57.05
N LYS A 690 -2.78 5.69 -56.82
CA LYS A 690 -3.65 6.13 -55.72
C LYS A 690 -5.12 6.12 -56.10
N GLU A 691 -5.95 5.61 -55.21
CA GLU A 691 -7.40 5.72 -55.28
C GLU A 691 -7.84 7.18 -55.06
N ARG A 692 -8.93 7.57 -55.71
CA ARG A 692 -9.56 8.88 -55.52
C ARG A 692 -10.93 8.71 -54.90
N LEU A 693 -11.20 9.50 -53.87
CA LEU A 693 -12.55 9.62 -53.32
C LEU A 693 -13.45 10.36 -54.31
N CYS A 694 -14.76 10.10 -54.24
CA CYS A 694 -15.74 10.78 -55.06
C CYS A 694 -15.70 12.29 -54.81
N ILE A 695 -15.65 13.07 -55.88
CA ILE A 695 -15.67 14.54 -55.81
C ILE A 695 -17.13 14.98 -55.63
N THR A 696 -17.38 15.77 -54.58
CA THR A 696 -18.70 16.30 -54.26
C THR A 696 -18.71 17.83 -54.40
N PRO A 697 -19.89 18.48 -54.49
CA PRO A 697 -19.96 19.94 -54.48
C PRO A 697 -19.30 20.58 -53.24
N LEU A 698 -19.21 19.86 -52.12
CA LEU A 698 -18.47 20.30 -50.94
C LEU A 698 -16.95 20.26 -51.18
N THR A 699 -16.46 19.19 -51.82
CA THR A 699 -15.06 19.05 -52.23
C THR A 699 -14.63 20.19 -53.16
N ASP A 700 -15.48 20.57 -54.13
CA ASP A 700 -15.18 21.70 -55.03
C ASP A 700 -15.04 23.02 -54.29
N ARG A 701 -15.93 23.28 -53.32
CA ARG A 701 -15.84 24.46 -52.45
C ARG A 701 -14.54 24.46 -51.64
N CYS A 702 -14.12 23.29 -51.15
CA CYS A 702 -12.84 23.15 -50.47
C CYS A 702 -11.67 23.43 -51.42
N TYR A 703 -11.67 22.91 -52.66
CA TYR A 703 -10.62 23.19 -53.65
C TYR A 703 -10.48 24.67 -53.95
N ILE A 704 -11.60 25.38 -54.18
CA ILE A 704 -11.56 26.83 -54.42
C ILE A 704 -10.99 27.55 -53.19
N THR A 705 -11.54 27.27 -51.99
CA THR A 705 -11.15 27.97 -50.75
C THR A 705 -9.68 27.73 -50.39
N LEU A 706 -9.21 26.48 -50.50
CA LEU A 706 -7.83 26.11 -50.21
C LEU A 706 -6.86 26.66 -51.25
N SER A 707 -7.26 26.68 -52.52
CA SER A 707 -6.44 27.27 -53.60
C SER A 707 -6.26 28.77 -53.39
N GLN A 708 -7.34 29.48 -53.06
CA GLN A 708 -7.30 30.91 -52.75
C GLN A 708 -6.45 31.20 -51.51
N ALA A 709 -6.67 30.44 -50.43
CA ALA A 709 -5.87 30.58 -49.21
C ALA A 709 -4.38 30.39 -49.51
N LEU A 710 -4.02 29.35 -50.27
CA LEU A 710 -2.64 29.09 -50.64
C LEU A 710 -2.05 30.19 -51.52
N GLY A 711 -2.83 30.74 -52.47
CA GLY A 711 -2.45 31.91 -53.27
C GLY A 711 -2.20 33.17 -52.41
N MET A 712 -2.84 33.28 -51.25
CA MET A 712 -2.63 34.33 -50.26
C MET A 712 -1.55 34.00 -49.22
N PHE A 713 -0.81 32.90 -49.38
CA PHE A 713 0.15 32.37 -48.39
C PHE A 713 -0.48 32.04 -47.03
N LEU A 714 -1.76 31.67 -47.02
CA LEU A 714 -2.51 31.21 -45.86
C LEU A 714 -2.71 29.69 -45.91
N GLY A 715 -2.83 29.07 -44.74
CA GLY A 715 -3.28 27.69 -44.61
C GLY A 715 -4.80 27.57 -44.64
N GLY A 716 -5.30 26.35 -44.75
CA GLY A 716 -6.72 26.04 -44.61
C GLY A 716 -6.98 25.02 -43.52
N ALA A 717 -8.04 25.24 -42.74
CA ALA A 717 -8.48 24.33 -41.68
C ALA A 717 -9.91 23.83 -41.99
N PRO A 718 -10.06 22.68 -42.68
CA PRO A 718 -11.38 22.08 -42.89
C PRO A 718 -12.03 21.75 -41.54
N ALA A 719 -13.23 22.26 -41.29
CA ALA A 719 -13.97 22.04 -40.04
C ALA A 719 -15.16 21.11 -40.25
N GLY A 720 -15.31 20.10 -39.40
CA GLY A 720 -16.37 19.08 -39.51
C GLY A 720 -16.18 17.89 -38.56
N PRO A 721 -17.16 16.98 -38.43
CA PRO A 721 -17.10 15.82 -37.53
C PRO A 721 -15.95 14.86 -37.85
N ALA A 722 -15.44 14.13 -36.86
CA ALA A 722 -14.39 13.12 -37.07
C ALA A 722 -14.85 12.02 -38.06
N GLY A 723 -13.94 11.53 -38.90
CA GLY A 723 -14.23 10.44 -39.86
C GLY A 723 -15.02 10.84 -41.12
N THR A 724 -15.22 12.14 -41.39
CA THR A 724 -16.03 12.62 -42.53
C THR A 724 -15.24 12.99 -43.78
N GLY A 725 -13.94 12.64 -43.86
CA GLY A 725 -13.09 12.94 -45.02
C GLY A 725 -12.58 14.39 -45.07
N LYS A 726 -12.26 14.97 -43.90
CA LYS A 726 -11.59 16.27 -43.75
C LYS A 726 -10.14 16.24 -44.20
#